data_AF-A0A7W1JNE4-F1
#
_entry.id   AF-A0A7W1JNE4-F1
#
_cell.length_a   1.000
_cell.length_b   1.000
_cell.length_c   1.000
_cell.angle_alpha   90.00
_cell.angle_beta   90.00
_cell.angle_gamma   90.00
#
_symmetry.space_group_name_H-M   'P 1'
#
loop_
_entity.id
_entity.type
_entity.pdbx_description
1 polymer ?
#
loop_
_entity_poly.entity_id
_entity_poly.type
_entity_poly.pdbx_seq_one_letter_code
_entity_poly.pdbx_strand_id
1 'polypeptide(L)'
;MNSAINLNSANIGDIKIQIVNQNNDRFYVVNQKVRTPFLRKVIELSNAIIFSITTLLTIGTWKQSRVLARHSWKSIRFKEYRGTIDVNFLKNGQMRSGKLNNPTIVSTLIKADRNFILDTIKSGSNTLQYADKSLKKDSQIALEAIKENPNSFDQIDSELKHSLTFLEQALRINPSVIQYVDENIKKENRALFGEYEKITTTSEEFEEKTSSEEDIQEHDQQNEGTEPNLNQPQNEDNGSQAPQDTQITDNVHLPADKLNPVEDSAKGAVAFDEIPNINTKDNLFKELTVEEQEKIILNVVKSDDHLFKDVNEESKKKRGYNLLVMEKNGLSLKYAFDVFKKDQDVVLTATKQNGKAFKYASQDLQNNEHFVLKAIKENAEAFKYASKSLQNNELFALKAIKENGEVLAYVDKKFKENKGFILNAIQQNKNAFKYLTEDLKKDKNFVINALKQNIEIFSILNEEFRGLKEIALMAVKKNGLLFEHVSDELKQDLDVVYEALKQNAFAITLIHEEGRQHAPFLIDALRLNHLAFQYIDPSFRKNAKFILKVVSKNPDAFEFADDTLKNDKNFILDCVRANSSVFKLIDPKFYLDDEIVFEAIKIDKTNLTITGENGLRKNKEFVMRLIKNNFINLLDVYEKLQLDEEVVIEAIKKDRTTLQHINSIFLNNKKVVLEALKMDGAFLEKADKELKKDKLVVMTAIMKTPRAIEFVDKCLSSDPEIILASAEKYEKAMEFAHPDLLKDGEFILKAIKLKEKYFLYASQALKEDIEFIIKVLIIRENVFEYLGPKFKTNKAIVLSLLINNPEILFENTLSKDEDFVKDAIDQNGLSIGFVDEKFRRRRDLLIKAVNNNGLALQYGTPELRSDRKVVKVAVNQNGLALQFVDKSLREDEAFDDLALAAVKQNGLALRFATNLQDNFEIVNEAVKQNALALAFADKILKGNYEVAKLAVTQNGLALQWVSTTLKNTREIVLTAVTLNGLALEFASRELSGDIEIVKAAVKQNPFAFYHADQSLSERDVFPEDSDYRGTLKGTLRVKKKAPLTVKKKPKKSKPFS
;
A
#
# COMPACT_ATOMS: atom_id res chain seq x y z
N MET A 1 21.19 -11.95 -5.22
CA MET A 1 21.65 -11.88 -6.62
C MET A 1 20.66 -12.61 -7.51
N ASN A 2 20.51 -12.19 -8.76
CA ASN A 2 19.87 -12.97 -9.81
C ASN A 2 20.63 -12.71 -11.12
N SER A 3 21.65 -13.52 -11.42
CA SER A 3 22.45 -13.40 -12.66
C SER A 3 23.29 -14.66 -12.90
N ALA A 4 22.84 -15.46 -13.87
CA ALA A 4 23.57 -16.45 -14.68
C ALA A 4 24.88 -17.09 -14.15
N ILE A 5 24.83 -18.41 -13.96
CA ILE A 5 25.79 -19.29 -14.66
C ILE A 5 24.96 -20.17 -15.61
N ASN A 6 25.42 -20.27 -16.85
CA ASN A 6 24.78 -21.01 -17.94
C ASN A 6 25.66 -22.20 -18.31
N LEU A 7 25.11 -23.43 -18.31
CA LEU A 7 25.77 -24.60 -18.88
C LEU A 7 24.72 -25.59 -19.41
N ASN A 8 24.73 -25.79 -20.72
CA ASN A 8 23.92 -26.80 -21.40
C ASN A 8 24.59 -28.18 -21.38
N SER A 9 23.78 -29.23 -21.44
CA SER A 9 24.04 -30.56 -22.02
C SER A 9 25.47 -31.15 -21.94
N ALA A 10 25.65 -32.26 -21.20
CA ALA A 10 25.77 -33.61 -21.80
C ALA A 10 26.28 -34.68 -20.82
N ASN A 11 25.87 -35.93 -21.09
CA ASN A 11 26.55 -37.21 -20.83
C ASN A 11 26.96 -37.66 -19.40
N ILE A 12 26.30 -38.76 -19.00
CA ILE A 12 26.91 -40.05 -18.58
C ILE A 12 27.88 -40.05 -17.38
N GLY A 13 27.47 -40.76 -16.32
CA GLY A 13 28.30 -41.84 -15.74
C GLY A 13 28.98 -41.59 -14.39
N ASP A 14 28.49 -42.32 -13.38
CA ASP A 14 29.22 -42.92 -12.25
C ASP A 14 30.56 -42.28 -11.78
N ILE A 15 30.48 -41.56 -10.64
CA ILE A 15 31.52 -41.68 -9.61
C ILE A 15 30.89 -42.23 -8.33
N LYS A 16 31.45 -43.32 -7.82
CA LYS A 16 31.00 -44.02 -6.61
C LYS A 16 31.60 -43.36 -5.36
N ILE A 17 30.81 -43.24 -4.30
CA ILE A 17 31.34 -43.02 -2.95
C ILE A 17 30.98 -44.23 -2.08
N GLN A 18 31.94 -44.64 -1.27
CA GLN A 18 31.99 -45.93 -0.60
C GLN A 18 31.82 -45.72 0.91
N ILE A 19 30.86 -46.39 1.55
CA ILE A 19 30.65 -46.32 3.00
C ILE A 19 31.04 -47.67 3.62
N VAL A 20 31.93 -47.61 4.62
CA VAL A 20 32.41 -48.75 5.40
C VAL A 20 31.87 -48.62 6.82
N ASN A 21 31.45 -49.73 7.44
CA ASN A 21 31.02 -49.79 8.84
C ASN A 21 31.90 -50.78 9.62
N GLN A 22 32.00 -50.61 10.93
CA GLN A 22 33.14 -51.08 11.75
C GLN A 22 33.25 -52.59 12.00
N ASN A 23 32.26 -53.40 11.58
CA ASN A 23 32.21 -54.85 11.84
C ASN A 23 32.58 -55.74 10.62
N ASN A 24 33.39 -55.20 9.70
CA ASN A 24 34.33 -55.87 8.78
C ASN A 24 33.93 -57.08 7.88
N ASP A 25 32.69 -57.57 7.90
CA ASP A 25 32.23 -58.59 6.93
C ASP A 25 31.82 -57.96 5.58
N ARG A 26 32.21 -58.61 4.46
CA ARG A 26 31.96 -58.14 3.08
C ARG A 26 31.43 -59.26 2.18
N PHE A 27 30.33 -59.01 1.46
CA PHE A 27 30.01 -59.75 0.23
C PHE A 27 29.37 -58.86 -0.85
N TYR A 28 29.32 -59.36 -2.09
CA TYR A 28 29.23 -58.55 -3.31
C TYR A 28 27.85 -58.54 -4.01
N VAL A 29 27.72 -57.54 -4.88
CA VAL A 29 26.70 -57.27 -5.91
C VAL A 29 26.07 -58.51 -6.57
N VAL A 30 24.74 -58.49 -6.71
CA VAL A 30 24.02 -59.08 -7.86
C VAL A 30 22.96 -58.09 -8.36
N ASN A 31 22.75 -58.02 -9.67
CA ASN A 31 21.84 -57.11 -10.36
C ASN A 31 20.58 -57.86 -10.84
N GLN A 32 19.36 -57.46 -10.45
CA GLN A 32 18.12 -58.01 -11.02
C GLN A 32 16.89 -57.10 -10.85
N LYS A 33 16.04 -57.07 -11.88
CA LYS A 33 14.66 -56.53 -11.82
C LYS A 33 13.75 -57.52 -11.07
N VAL A 34 13.15 -57.13 -9.94
CA VAL A 34 12.06 -57.90 -9.31
C VAL A 34 10.91 -56.95 -8.92
N ARG A 35 9.68 -57.45 -9.06
CA ARG A 35 8.43 -56.76 -8.68
C ARG A 35 8.31 -56.63 -7.16
N THR A 36 7.46 -55.71 -6.70
CA THR A 36 7.09 -55.51 -5.28
C THR A 36 6.72 -56.82 -4.55
N PRO A 37 7.21 -57.01 -3.31
CA PRO A 37 6.28 -57.32 -2.22
C PRO A 37 6.72 -56.74 -0.86
N PHE A 38 6.14 -55.59 -0.46
CA PHE A 38 6.15 -55.18 0.96
C PHE A 38 4.87 -54.44 1.37
N LEU A 39 4.41 -53.48 0.56
CA LEU A 39 3.14 -52.75 0.76
C LEU A 39 1.90 -53.65 0.86
N ARG A 40 1.93 -54.87 0.29
CA ARG A 40 0.80 -55.81 0.35
C ARG A 40 0.53 -56.32 1.78
N LYS A 41 1.54 -56.38 2.66
CA LYS A 41 1.41 -56.97 4.00
C LYS A 41 1.01 -55.98 5.10
N VAL A 42 0.85 -54.69 4.76
CA VAL A 42 0.29 -53.66 5.66
C VAL A 42 -1.20 -53.42 5.34
N ILE A 43 -1.61 -53.61 4.08
CA ILE A 43 -3.01 -53.45 3.62
C ILE A 43 -3.88 -54.64 4.04
N GLU A 44 -3.30 -55.81 4.32
CA GLU A 44 -4.03 -57.00 4.79
C GLU A 44 -4.39 -56.96 6.30
N LEU A 45 -3.84 -56.03 7.09
CA LEU A 45 -4.14 -55.90 8.53
C LEU A 45 -5.18 -54.82 8.88
N SER A 46 -5.48 -53.89 7.98
CA SER A 46 -6.48 -52.83 8.19
C SER A 46 -7.87 -53.14 7.62
N ASN A 47 -8.00 -54.16 6.76
CA ASN A 47 -9.28 -54.56 6.16
C ASN A 47 -10.05 -55.64 6.94
N ALA A 48 -9.53 -56.11 8.08
CA ALA A 48 -10.13 -57.20 8.86
C ALA A 48 -11.23 -56.75 9.87
N ILE A 49 -11.46 -55.45 10.05
CA ILE A 49 -12.39 -54.89 11.06
C ILE A 49 -13.53 -54.05 10.40
N ILE A 50 -13.74 -54.19 9.08
CA ILE A 50 -14.89 -53.59 8.37
C ILE A 50 -15.71 -54.69 7.65
N PHE A 51 -16.11 -55.70 8.42
CA PHE A 51 -17.19 -56.63 8.04
C PHE A 51 -18.04 -57.12 9.24
N SER A 52 -17.70 -56.69 10.46
CA SER A 52 -18.29 -57.17 11.73
C SER A 52 -19.74 -56.77 12.03
N ILE A 53 -20.17 -55.55 11.64
CA ILE A 53 -21.41 -54.94 12.14
C ILE A 53 -22.20 -54.25 10.99
N THR A 54 -22.75 -55.08 10.10
CA THR A 54 -23.86 -54.71 9.20
C THR A 54 -25.07 -55.61 9.42
N THR A 55 -25.44 -55.80 10.69
CA THR A 55 -26.66 -56.48 11.13
C THR A 55 -27.21 -55.73 12.35
N LEU A 56 -28.52 -55.47 12.38
CA LEU A 56 -29.23 -54.59 13.33
C LEU A 56 -29.08 -53.07 13.11
N LEU A 57 -29.87 -52.51 12.18
CA LEU A 57 -30.89 -51.51 12.52
C LEU A 57 -31.74 -51.14 11.28
N THR A 58 -32.83 -51.87 11.08
CA THR A 58 -33.95 -51.50 10.21
C THR A 58 -35.26 -51.69 10.96
N ILE A 59 -36.29 -50.91 10.58
CA ILE A 59 -37.66 -50.90 11.13
C ILE A 59 -37.80 -50.25 12.53
N GLY A 60 -38.76 -49.32 12.65
CA GLY A 60 -39.06 -48.58 13.90
C GLY A 60 -39.77 -47.24 13.63
N THR A 61 -41.07 -47.27 13.33
CA THR A 61 -41.81 -46.14 12.75
C THR A 61 -42.47 -45.17 13.75
N TRP A 62 -42.65 -43.92 13.29
CA TRP A 62 -43.67 -42.89 13.62
C TRP A 62 -44.60 -43.12 14.84
N LYS A 63 -44.97 -42.10 15.65
CA LYS A 63 -45.76 -40.91 15.20
C LYS A 63 -45.92 -39.81 16.29
N GLN A 64 -45.99 -38.54 15.86
CA GLN A 64 -46.67 -37.33 16.44
C GLN A 64 -47.14 -37.36 17.94
N SER A 65 -46.83 -36.36 18.79
CA SER A 65 -47.63 -35.10 18.87
C SER A 65 -47.17 -34.05 19.92
N ARG A 66 -47.24 -32.76 19.53
CA ARG A 66 -47.63 -31.53 20.30
C ARG A 66 -46.94 -31.23 21.66
N VAL A 67 -45.97 -30.29 21.71
CA VAL A 67 -46.11 -28.80 21.82
C VAL A 67 -46.31 -28.28 23.27
N LEU A 68 -45.25 -27.72 23.87
CA LEU A 68 -45.20 -26.32 24.32
C LEU A 68 -43.78 -25.82 24.67
N ALA A 69 -43.62 -24.50 24.56
CA ALA A 69 -42.50 -23.58 24.89
C ALA A 69 -41.20 -24.06 25.59
N ARG A 70 -40.06 -23.74 24.92
CA ARG A 70 -38.87 -23.01 25.43
C ARG A 70 -38.42 -23.23 26.90
N HIS A 71 -37.26 -23.87 27.09
CA HIS A 71 -36.03 -23.29 27.71
C HIS A 71 -34.84 -24.26 27.54
N SER A 72 -33.62 -23.84 27.94
CA SER A 72 -32.37 -24.62 28.17
C SER A 72 -31.92 -25.66 27.11
N TRP A 73 -30.90 -25.43 26.26
CA TRP A 73 -29.42 -25.46 26.48
C TRP A 73 -28.77 -26.83 26.81
N LYS A 74 -27.89 -27.27 25.88
CA LYS A 74 -26.65 -28.09 26.09
C LYS A 74 -26.84 -29.53 26.61
N SER A 75 -25.90 -30.48 26.44
CA SER A 75 -24.79 -30.62 25.47
C SER A 75 -24.21 -32.04 25.57
N ILE A 76 -24.02 -32.75 24.45
CA ILE A 76 -22.98 -33.78 24.33
C ILE A 76 -22.14 -33.47 23.09
N ARG A 77 -20.82 -33.34 23.28
CA ARG A 77 -19.83 -33.06 22.23
C ARG A 77 -18.66 -34.04 22.35
N PHE A 78 -18.46 -34.86 21.33
CA PHE A 78 -17.12 -35.18 20.81
C PHE A 78 -17.12 -34.69 19.36
N LYS A 79 -16.42 -33.61 19.01
CA LYS A 79 -14.96 -33.49 18.80
C LYS A 79 -14.43 -34.37 17.66
N GLU A 80 -14.71 -33.94 16.44
CA GLU A 80 -13.70 -33.92 15.37
C GLU A 80 -13.60 -32.50 14.80
N TYR A 81 -12.50 -32.21 14.07
CA TYR A 81 -12.10 -30.85 13.72
C TYR A 81 -12.96 -30.24 12.59
N ARG A 82 -13.90 -29.36 12.95
CA ARG A 82 -14.36 -28.27 12.07
C ARG A 82 -14.09 -26.94 12.74
N GLY A 83 -12.99 -26.29 12.35
CA GLY A 83 -12.75 -24.89 12.66
C GLY A 83 -13.68 -24.03 11.82
N THR A 84 -14.75 -23.52 12.43
CA THR A 84 -15.69 -22.61 11.76
C THR A 84 -15.01 -21.27 11.49
N ILE A 85 -14.69 -20.99 10.22
CA ILE A 85 -14.43 -19.64 9.75
C ILE A 85 -15.70 -18.82 10.00
N ASP A 86 -15.57 -17.62 10.60
CA ASP A 86 -16.73 -16.77 10.83
C ASP A 86 -17.20 -16.13 9.52
N VAL A 87 -18.25 -16.70 8.94
CA VAL A 87 -18.85 -16.27 7.67
C VAL A 87 -19.37 -14.83 7.72
N ASN A 88 -19.63 -14.26 8.92
CA ASN A 88 -20.02 -12.86 9.05
C ASN A 88 -18.82 -11.90 8.92
N PHE A 89 -17.60 -12.36 9.22
CA PHE A 89 -16.38 -11.54 9.03
C PHE A 89 -16.05 -11.32 7.55
N LEU A 90 -16.59 -12.17 6.65
CA LEU A 90 -16.46 -12.04 5.19
C LEU A 90 -17.59 -11.21 4.54
N LYS A 91 -18.66 -10.87 5.27
CA LYS A 91 -19.81 -10.11 4.71
C LYS A 91 -19.63 -8.59 4.71
N ASN A 92 -18.69 -8.06 5.50
CA ASN A 92 -18.41 -6.63 5.55
C ASN A 92 -17.22 -6.34 4.62
N GLY A 93 -17.51 -5.81 3.42
CA GLY A 93 -16.57 -5.68 2.30
C GLY A 93 -15.41 -4.70 2.51
N GLN A 94 -14.42 -5.07 3.35
CA GLN A 94 -13.14 -4.38 3.47
C GLN A 94 -11.97 -5.37 3.65
N MET A 95 -11.57 -6.05 2.57
CA MET A 95 -10.20 -6.55 2.44
C MET A 95 -9.47 -5.76 1.35
N ARG A 96 -8.56 -4.88 1.78
CA ARG A 96 -7.57 -4.27 0.87
C ARG A 96 -6.65 -5.36 0.32
N SER A 97 -6.31 -5.27 -0.95
CA SER A 97 -5.32 -6.12 -1.61
C SER A 97 -3.98 -6.10 -0.84
N GLY A 98 -3.39 -7.28 -0.60
CA GLY A 98 -2.06 -7.40 0.02
C GLY A 98 -1.82 -8.52 1.03
N LYS A 99 -2.82 -9.34 1.41
CA LYS A 99 -2.62 -10.45 2.38
C LYS A 99 -3.22 -11.80 1.96
N LEU A 100 -2.69 -12.37 0.87
CA LEU A 100 -2.88 -13.79 0.52
C LEU A 100 -1.57 -14.58 0.34
N ASN A 101 -0.41 -13.96 0.62
CA ASN A 101 0.91 -14.58 0.48
C ASN A 101 1.33 -15.41 1.72
N ASN A 102 0.47 -16.33 2.18
CA ASN A 102 0.83 -17.32 3.20
C ASN A 102 0.51 -18.74 2.70
N PRO A 103 1.47 -19.44 2.07
CA PRO A 103 1.25 -20.75 1.46
C PRO A 103 0.73 -21.82 2.44
N THR A 104 1.07 -21.71 3.72
CA THR A 104 0.80 -22.74 4.74
C THR A 104 -0.66 -22.81 5.18
N ILE A 105 -1.46 -21.76 4.95
CA ILE A 105 -2.91 -21.76 5.22
C ILE A 105 -3.68 -22.40 4.05
N VAL A 106 -3.17 -22.26 2.83
CA VAL A 106 -3.82 -22.71 1.58
C VAL A 106 -3.49 -24.17 1.25
N SER A 107 -2.45 -24.75 1.85
CA SER A 107 -1.80 -25.95 1.33
C SER A 107 -2.56 -27.28 1.50
N THR A 108 -3.39 -27.46 2.54
CA THR A 108 -3.88 -28.81 2.94
C THR A 108 -5.38 -28.97 3.24
N LEU A 109 -6.18 -27.90 3.36
CA LEU A 109 -7.58 -28.00 3.82
C LEU A 109 -8.64 -27.34 2.93
N ILE A 110 -8.25 -26.58 1.90
CA ILE A 110 -9.18 -25.73 1.12
C ILE A 110 -9.25 -26.09 -0.37
N LYS A 111 -8.15 -26.59 -0.96
CA LYS A 111 -8.01 -26.76 -2.42
C LYS A 111 -9.01 -27.71 -3.10
N ALA A 112 -9.63 -28.60 -2.33
CA ALA A 112 -10.56 -29.63 -2.80
C ALA A 112 -12.02 -29.41 -2.34
N ASP A 113 -12.33 -28.37 -1.55
CA ASP A 113 -13.71 -28.07 -1.18
C ASP A 113 -14.40 -27.30 -2.31
N ARG A 114 -15.14 -28.05 -3.12
CA ARG A 114 -15.95 -27.56 -4.25
C ARG A 114 -16.85 -26.38 -3.87
N ASN A 115 -17.49 -26.43 -2.70
CA ASN A 115 -18.49 -25.44 -2.31
C ASN A 115 -17.81 -24.16 -1.83
N PHE A 116 -16.72 -24.29 -1.06
CA PHE A 116 -15.91 -23.12 -0.66
C PHE A 116 -15.31 -22.40 -1.87
N ILE A 117 -14.76 -23.13 -2.85
CA ILE A 117 -14.22 -22.53 -4.07
C ILE A 117 -15.33 -21.84 -4.87
N LEU A 118 -16.50 -22.46 -5.04
CA LEU A 118 -17.63 -21.85 -5.76
C LEU A 118 -18.16 -20.59 -5.06
N ASP A 119 -18.34 -20.61 -3.74
CA ASP A 119 -18.86 -19.47 -2.97
C ASP A 119 -17.87 -18.30 -2.92
N THR A 120 -16.54 -18.57 -2.91
CA THR A 120 -15.52 -17.51 -2.97
C THR A 120 -15.34 -16.92 -4.37
N ILE A 121 -15.53 -17.72 -5.43
CA ILE A 121 -15.61 -17.20 -6.80
C ILE A 121 -16.79 -16.23 -6.92
N LYS A 122 -17.98 -16.61 -6.43
CA LYS A 122 -19.21 -15.78 -6.40
C LYS A 122 -19.12 -14.51 -5.54
N SER A 123 -18.05 -14.33 -4.77
CA SER A 123 -17.74 -13.07 -4.08
C SER A 123 -16.67 -12.25 -4.80
N GLY A 124 -16.48 -12.45 -6.11
CA GLY A 124 -15.54 -11.71 -6.96
C GLY A 124 -14.06 -12.01 -6.68
N SER A 125 -13.73 -13.17 -6.10
CA SER A 125 -12.33 -13.49 -5.74
C SER A 125 -11.71 -14.54 -6.65
N ASN A 126 -10.46 -14.27 -7.08
CA ASN A 126 -9.70 -15.12 -8.00
C ASN A 126 -9.08 -16.34 -7.26
N THR A 127 -9.90 -17.14 -6.59
CA THR A 127 -9.47 -18.33 -5.81
C THR A 127 -9.22 -19.57 -6.66
N LEU A 128 -9.75 -19.63 -7.89
CA LEU A 128 -9.56 -20.75 -8.82
C LEU A 128 -8.08 -21.10 -9.00
N GLN A 129 -7.18 -20.11 -9.01
CA GLN A 129 -5.74 -20.32 -9.19
C GLN A 129 -5.14 -21.31 -8.17
N TYR A 130 -5.68 -21.36 -6.96
CA TYR A 130 -5.20 -22.21 -5.86
C TYR A 130 -5.90 -23.58 -5.79
N ALA A 131 -7.00 -23.77 -6.51
CA ALA A 131 -7.79 -25.00 -6.49
C ALA A 131 -7.04 -26.19 -7.13
N ASP A 132 -7.36 -27.41 -6.66
CA ASP A 132 -6.80 -28.64 -7.21
C ASP A 132 -7.29 -28.91 -8.65
N LYS A 133 -6.50 -29.69 -9.41
CA LYS A 133 -6.76 -29.97 -10.83
C LYS A 133 -8.15 -30.54 -11.12
N SER A 134 -8.71 -31.32 -10.20
CA SER A 134 -10.07 -31.87 -10.32
C SER A 134 -11.16 -30.79 -10.33
N LEU A 135 -11.01 -29.73 -9.54
CA LEU A 135 -11.95 -28.60 -9.52
C LEU A 135 -11.73 -27.66 -10.72
N LYS A 136 -10.49 -27.51 -11.19
CA LYS A 136 -10.17 -26.82 -12.46
C LYS A 136 -10.70 -27.55 -13.70
N LYS A 137 -11.13 -28.81 -13.55
CA LYS A 137 -11.79 -29.64 -14.55
C LYS A 137 -13.32 -29.77 -14.33
N ASP A 138 -13.88 -29.04 -13.36
CA ASP A 138 -15.34 -28.94 -13.16
C ASP A 138 -15.89 -27.77 -13.98
N SER A 139 -16.69 -28.08 -15.00
CA SER A 139 -17.24 -27.07 -15.91
C SER A 139 -18.13 -26.04 -15.21
N GLN A 140 -18.83 -26.39 -14.13
CA GLN A 140 -19.69 -25.43 -13.42
C GLN A 140 -18.84 -24.39 -12.67
N ILE A 141 -17.76 -24.82 -12.01
CA ILE A 141 -16.84 -23.92 -11.31
C ILE A 141 -16.12 -23.03 -12.33
N ALA A 142 -15.70 -23.61 -13.45
CA ALA A 142 -15.00 -22.90 -14.51
C ALA A 142 -15.87 -21.82 -15.18
N LEU A 143 -17.15 -22.11 -15.48
CA LEU A 143 -18.09 -21.13 -16.05
C LEU A 143 -18.46 -20.02 -15.04
N GLU A 144 -18.62 -20.35 -13.76
CA GLU A 144 -18.87 -19.33 -12.74
C GLU A 144 -17.63 -18.43 -12.53
N ALA A 145 -16.41 -18.97 -12.65
CA ALA A 145 -15.19 -18.16 -12.61
C ALA A 145 -15.08 -17.22 -13.83
N ILE A 146 -15.37 -17.72 -15.02
CA ILE A 146 -15.44 -16.94 -16.28
C ILE A 146 -16.44 -15.78 -16.18
N LYS A 147 -17.60 -16.04 -15.55
CA LYS A 147 -18.67 -15.04 -15.34
C LYS A 147 -18.19 -13.85 -14.52
N GLU A 148 -17.41 -14.09 -13.47
CA GLU A 148 -16.90 -13.04 -12.58
C GLU A 148 -15.58 -12.43 -13.08
N ASN A 149 -14.77 -13.16 -13.86
CA ASN A 149 -13.52 -12.67 -14.46
C ASN A 149 -13.09 -13.49 -15.70
N PRO A 150 -12.98 -12.90 -16.91
CA PRO A 150 -12.59 -13.65 -18.11
C PRO A 150 -11.17 -14.20 -18.05
N ASN A 151 -10.24 -13.52 -17.37
CA ASN A 151 -8.85 -13.95 -17.18
C ASN A 151 -8.74 -15.25 -16.33
N SER A 152 -9.81 -15.64 -15.63
CA SER A 152 -9.87 -16.97 -14.98
C SER A 152 -9.85 -18.11 -16.01
N PHE A 153 -10.15 -17.85 -17.29
CA PHE A 153 -10.05 -18.84 -18.36
C PHE A 153 -8.66 -19.49 -18.42
N ASP A 154 -7.59 -18.71 -18.22
CA ASP A 154 -6.22 -19.21 -18.27
C ASP A 154 -5.93 -20.33 -17.27
N GLN A 155 -6.67 -20.36 -16.16
CA GLN A 155 -6.43 -21.25 -15.01
C GLN A 155 -7.20 -22.58 -15.08
N ILE A 156 -8.08 -22.74 -16.08
CA ILE A 156 -8.92 -23.92 -16.32
C ILE A 156 -8.06 -25.08 -16.85
N ASP A 157 -8.47 -26.31 -16.58
CA ASP A 157 -7.83 -27.51 -17.12
C ASP A 157 -7.84 -27.52 -18.67
N SER A 158 -6.73 -27.96 -19.26
CA SER A 158 -6.52 -27.96 -20.71
C SER A 158 -7.57 -28.76 -21.49
N GLU A 159 -8.15 -29.82 -20.94
CA GLU A 159 -9.17 -30.60 -21.64
C GLU A 159 -10.49 -29.83 -21.81
N LEU A 160 -10.86 -28.97 -20.85
CA LEU A 160 -12.02 -28.09 -20.98
C LEU A 160 -11.78 -26.96 -21.99
N LYS A 161 -10.57 -26.39 -22.05
CA LYS A 161 -10.21 -25.35 -23.02
C LYS A 161 -10.35 -25.77 -24.49
N HIS A 162 -10.29 -27.07 -24.77
CA HIS A 162 -10.47 -27.63 -26.13
C HIS A 162 -11.88 -28.22 -26.35
N SER A 163 -12.77 -28.13 -25.36
CA SER A 163 -14.14 -28.64 -25.47
C SER A 163 -15.03 -27.57 -26.11
N LEU A 164 -15.44 -27.79 -27.37
CA LEU A 164 -16.34 -26.91 -28.11
C LEU A 164 -17.62 -26.54 -27.33
N THR A 165 -18.27 -27.53 -26.70
CA THR A 165 -19.50 -27.30 -25.92
C THR A 165 -19.26 -26.50 -24.64
N PHE A 166 -18.04 -26.50 -24.10
CA PHE A 166 -17.63 -25.61 -23.00
C PHE A 166 -17.32 -24.20 -23.51
N LEU A 167 -16.61 -24.07 -24.63
CA LEU A 167 -16.28 -22.79 -25.27
C LEU A 167 -17.55 -22.02 -25.67
N GLU A 168 -18.56 -22.70 -26.23
CA GLU A 168 -19.89 -22.12 -26.50
C GLU A 168 -20.55 -21.55 -25.24
N GLN A 169 -20.48 -22.27 -24.12
CA GLN A 169 -21.07 -21.83 -22.85
C GLN A 169 -20.27 -20.69 -22.21
N ALA A 170 -18.94 -20.72 -22.31
CA ALA A 170 -18.05 -19.67 -21.85
C ALA A 170 -18.31 -18.34 -22.58
N LEU A 171 -18.36 -18.35 -23.92
CA LEU A 171 -18.61 -17.16 -24.73
C LEU A 171 -20.02 -16.57 -24.52
N ARG A 172 -21.04 -17.42 -24.31
CA ARG A 172 -22.41 -16.98 -23.96
C ARG A 172 -22.51 -16.35 -22.57
N ILE A 173 -21.60 -16.69 -21.65
CA ILE A 173 -21.56 -16.15 -20.30
C ILE A 173 -20.68 -14.89 -20.22
N ASN A 174 -19.57 -14.86 -20.95
CA ASN A 174 -18.66 -13.71 -21.01
C ASN A 174 -17.91 -13.70 -22.38
N PRO A 175 -18.35 -12.90 -23.36
CA PRO A 175 -17.74 -12.85 -24.70
C PRO A 175 -16.24 -12.52 -24.68
N SER A 176 -15.76 -11.74 -23.71
CA SER A 176 -14.36 -11.32 -23.59
C SER A 176 -13.39 -12.48 -23.35
N VAL A 177 -13.88 -13.68 -23.00
CA VAL A 177 -13.10 -14.93 -23.01
C VAL A 177 -12.44 -15.20 -24.37
N ILE A 178 -12.99 -14.69 -25.48
CA ILE A 178 -12.43 -14.88 -26.83
C ILE A 178 -10.99 -14.38 -26.97
N GLN A 179 -10.55 -13.43 -26.12
CA GLN A 179 -9.17 -12.96 -26.06
C GLN A 179 -8.19 -14.01 -25.52
N TYR A 180 -8.68 -15.00 -24.76
CA TYR A 180 -7.91 -16.04 -24.08
C TYR A 180 -8.02 -17.43 -24.75
N VAL A 181 -8.78 -17.54 -25.85
CA VAL A 181 -8.89 -18.77 -26.66
C VAL A 181 -7.74 -18.84 -27.67
N ASP A 182 -7.14 -20.01 -27.82
CA ASP A 182 -6.04 -20.24 -28.76
C ASP A 182 -6.45 -19.94 -30.21
N GLU A 183 -5.61 -19.19 -30.92
CA GLU A 183 -5.80 -18.78 -32.32
C GLU A 183 -6.03 -19.95 -33.28
N ASN A 184 -5.48 -21.13 -32.99
CA ASN A 184 -5.70 -22.33 -33.81
C ASN A 184 -7.12 -22.87 -33.60
N ILE A 185 -7.63 -22.90 -32.36
CA ILE A 185 -9.00 -23.30 -32.05
C ILE A 185 -10.01 -22.36 -32.73
N LYS A 186 -9.74 -21.04 -32.73
CA LYS A 186 -10.56 -20.06 -33.47
C LYS A 186 -10.58 -20.33 -34.97
N LYS A 187 -9.41 -20.61 -35.57
CA LYS A 187 -9.27 -20.85 -37.03
C LYS A 187 -9.97 -22.14 -37.47
N GLU A 188 -9.85 -23.21 -36.69
CA GLU A 188 -10.53 -24.49 -36.96
C GLU A 188 -12.06 -24.37 -36.85
N ASN A 189 -12.56 -23.52 -35.94
CA ASN A 189 -13.99 -23.41 -35.61
C ASN A 189 -14.58 -22.05 -35.99
N ARG A 190 -14.07 -21.45 -37.08
CA ARG A 190 -14.27 -20.04 -37.47
C ARG A 190 -15.73 -19.58 -37.56
N ALA A 191 -16.66 -20.50 -37.85
CA ALA A 191 -18.09 -20.22 -37.90
C ALA A 191 -18.72 -19.92 -36.53
N LEU A 192 -18.19 -20.49 -35.44
CA LEU A 192 -18.66 -20.25 -34.07
C LEU A 192 -18.11 -18.92 -33.51
N PHE A 193 -16.81 -18.67 -33.70
CA PHE A 193 -16.14 -17.52 -33.08
C PHE A 193 -16.46 -16.18 -33.79
N GLY A 194 -16.70 -16.20 -35.11
CA GLY A 194 -16.91 -14.99 -35.92
C GLY A 194 -18.20 -14.19 -35.64
N GLU A 195 -19.10 -14.69 -34.80
CA GLU A 195 -20.21 -13.90 -34.24
C GLU A 195 -19.77 -13.11 -32.99
N TYR A 196 -18.96 -13.71 -32.12
CA TYR A 196 -18.54 -13.09 -30.85
C TYR A 196 -17.41 -12.06 -31.03
N GLU A 197 -16.53 -12.20 -32.03
CA GLU A 197 -15.50 -11.20 -32.33
C GLU A 197 -16.09 -9.80 -32.66
N LYS A 198 -17.33 -9.76 -33.18
CA LYS A 198 -18.09 -8.52 -33.45
C LYS A 198 -18.72 -7.91 -32.20
N ILE A 199 -18.92 -8.70 -31.15
CA ILE A 199 -19.55 -8.26 -29.90
C ILE A 199 -18.48 -7.60 -29.02
N THR A 200 -17.28 -8.19 -28.91
CA THR A 200 -16.19 -7.59 -28.13
C THR A 200 -15.63 -6.31 -28.76
N THR A 201 -15.72 -6.15 -30.08
CA THR A 201 -15.30 -4.93 -30.80
C THR A 201 -16.35 -3.81 -30.79
N THR A 202 -17.54 -4.04 -30.22
CA THR A 202 -18.59 -3.02 -30.06
C THR A 202 -18.86 -2.63 -28.60
N SER A 203 -18.13 -3.21 -27.64
CA SER A 203 -18.26 -2.94 -26.20
C SER A 203 -17.27 -1.92 -25.61
N GLU A 204 -16.23 -1.52 -26.36
CA GLU A 204 -15.22 -0.53 -25.88
C GLU A 204 -15.69 0.94 -26.01
N GLU A 205 -16.86 1.21 -26.61
CA GLU A 205 -17.42 2.56 -26.77
C GLU A 205 -18.39 2.99 -25.63
N PHE A 206 -18.55 2.20 -24.54
CA PHE A 206 -19.71 2.35 -23.64
C PHE A 206 -19.48 2.43 -22.11
N GLU A 207 -18.26 2.71 -21.63
CA GLU A 207 -18.00 3.01 -20.19
C GLU A 207 -17.26 4.35 -19.95
N GLU A 208 -17.81 5.48 -20.40
CA GLU A 208 -17.39 6.80 -19.88
C GLU A 208 -18.56 7.80 -19.69
N LYS A 209 -19.61 7.41 -18.94
CA LYS A 209 -20.73 8.30 -18.56
C LYS A 209 -21.32 8.04 -17.15
N THR A 210 -20.61 8.46 -16.09
CA THR A 210 -21.18 8.58 -14.71
C THR A 210 -20.50 9.64 -13.83
N SER A 211 -20.37 10.90 -14.28
CA SER A 211 -20.28 12.05 -13.34
C SER A 211 -20.49 13.43 -13.99
N SER A 212 -21.75 13.83 -14.10
CA SER A 212 -22.18 15.23 -13.92
C SER A 212 -23.21 15.26 -12.76
N GLU A 213 -23.53 16.37 -12.11
CA GLU A 213 -23.34 17.80 -12.44
C GLU A 213 -23.44 18.63 -11.14
N GLU A 214 -22.81 19.81 -11.08
CA GLU A 214 -23.41 21.06 -10.52
C GLU A 214 -22.43 22.26 -10.72
N ASP A 215 -23.01 23.42 -11.09
CA ASP A 215 -22.48 24.80 -11.17
C ASP A 215 -21.16 25.06 -11.97
N ILE A 216 -21.15 25.40 -13.27
CA ILE A 216 -21.63 26.65 -13.96
C ILE A 216 -20.72 27.86 -13.59
N GLN A 217 -20.05 28.60 -14.51
CA GLN A 217 -20.53 29.21 -15.77
C GLN A 217 -19.43 29.68 -16.77
N GLU A 218 -19.70 29.64 -18.09
CA GLU A 218 -19.16 30.43 -19.25
C GLU A 218 -17.61 30.58 -19.46
N HIS A 219 -17.03 30.65 -20.69
CA HIS A 219 -17.50 31.01 -22.04
C HIS A 219 -16.78 30.22 -23.19
N ASP A 220 -17.40 30.24 -24.39
CA ASP A 220 -16.88 30.17 -25.80
C ASP A 220 -15.37 30.00 -26.13
N GLN A 221 -14.91 29.43 -27.27
CA GLN A 221 -15.57 28.80 -28.45
C GLN A 221 -14.60 27.93 -29.32
N GLN A 222 -15.17 26.93 -30.01
CA GLN A 222 -14.83 26.37 -31.34
C GLN A 222 -13.48 25.68 -31.71
N ASN A 223 -13.67 24.49 -32.32
CA ASN A 223 -13.06 23.91 -33.52
C ASN A 223 -11.77 23.04 -33.53
N GLU A 224 -12.00 21.78 -33.96
CA GLU A 224 -11.32 21.03 -35.03
C GLU A 224 -9.83 20.62 -34.91
N GLY A 225 -9.59 19.31 -35.06
CA GLY A 225 -8.80 18.86 -36.23
C GLY A 225 -7.58 17.96 -36.00
N THR A 226 -7.78 16.65 -36.17
CA THR A 226 -6.86 15.68 -36.82
C THR A 226 -5.42 15.45 -36.31
N GLU A 227 -5.07 14.17 -36.14
CA GLU A 227 -3.69 13.65 -36.22
C GLU A 227 -3.01 14.00 -37.57
N PRO A 228 -1.67 13.82 -37.74
CA PRO A 228 -1.26 12.57 -38.40
C PRO A 228 0.17 12.00 -38.11
N ASN A 229 0.24 10.67 -38.09
CA ASN A 229 1.24 9.79 -38.75
C ASN A 229 2.78 9.93 -38.59
N LEU A 230 3.36 8.84 -38.08
CA LEU A 230 4.34 7.92 -38.72
C LEU A 230 5.76 8.36 -39.16
N ASN A 231 6.67 7.40 -38.92
CA ASN A 231 7.88 7.05 -39.68
C ASN A 231 9.09 8.00 -39.68
N GLN A 232 10.13 7.60 -38.94
CA GLN A 232 11.49 7.53 -39.49
C GLN A 232 12.02 6.08 -39.39
N PRO A 233 12.82 5.61 -40.35
CA PRO A 233 13.34 4.23 -40.39
C PRO A 233 14.62 4.06 -39.54
N GLN A 234 14.93 2.80 -39.23
CA GLN A 234 16.20 2.38 -38.61
C GLN A 234 17.37 2.52 -39.59
N ASN A 235 18.59 2.73 -39.07
CA ASN A 235 19.85 2.37 -39.74
C ASN A 235 21.02 2.30 -38.73
N GLU A 236 21.28 1.10 -38.23
CA GLU A 236 22.49 0.57 -37.58
C GLU A 236 22.68 -0.84 -38.20
N ASP A 237 23.83 -1.50 -38.36
CA ASP A 237 25.29 -1.19 -38.30
C ASP A 237 25.94 -2.21 -39.30
N ASN A 238 27.19 -2.20 -39.81
CA ASN A 238 28.52 -1.71 -39.42
C ASN A 238 29.20 -1.01 -40.62
N GLY A 239 30.34 -0.31 -40.52
CA GLY A 239 31.29 -0.18 -39.41
C GLY A 239 32.59 -0.98 -39.64
N SER A 240 33.74 -0.31 -39.74
CA SER A 240 35.09 -0.93 -39.62
C SER A 240 36.23 0.09 -39.59
N GLN A 241 36.94 0.09 -38.46
CA GLN A 241 38.38 0.34 -38.27
C GLN A 241 38.98 1.72 -38.57
N ALA A 242 39.75 2.17 -37.56
CA ALA A 242 40.59 3.37 -37.48
C ALA A 242 41.99 3.09 -38.11
N PRO A 243 43.06 3.94 -38.04
CA PRO A 243 43.26 4.98 -37.00
C PRO A 243 43.97 6.30 -37.39
N GLN A 244 44.09 7.14 -36.36
CA GLN A 244 45.16 8.10 -36.05
C GLN A 244 45.25 9.48 -36.76
N ASP A 245 44.91 10.48 -35.94
CA ASP A 245 45.80 11.54 -35.45
C ASP A 245 46.36 12.65 -36.37
N THR A 246 46.05 13.87 -35.93
CA THR A 246 46.86 15.12 -36.03
C THR A 246 47.01 15.79 -37.42
N GLN A 247 47.10 17.12 -37.52
CA GLN A 247 46.98 18.17 -36.49
C GLN A 247 46.34 19.46 -37.05
N ILE A 248 45.79 20.28 -36.15
CA ILE A 248 45.33 21.65 -36.42
C ILE A 248 46.55 22.57 -36.61
N THR A 249 46.48 23.56 -37.51
CA THR A 249 46.99 24.95 -37.41
C THR A 249 47.00 25.64 -38.79
N ASP A 250 46.77 26.95 -38.96
CA ASP A 250 45.97 27.85 -38.13
C ASP A 250 45.66 29.20 -38.85
N ASN A 251 44.47 29.75 -38.56
CA ASN A 251 44.17 31.19 -38.42
C ASN A 251 44.38 32.25 -39.55
N VAL A 252 43.75 33.41 -39.29
CA VAL A 252 43.86 34.75 -39.94
C VAL A 252 43.28 34.86 -41.38
N HIS A 253 42.10 35.40 -41.72
CA HIS A 253 41.11 36.35 -41.14
C HIS A 253 41.13 37.76 -41.80
N LEU A 254 39.96 38.19 -42.34
CA LEU A 254 39.59 39.55 -42.82
C LEU A 254 40.25 40.09 -44.12
N PRO A 255 39.66 41.12 -44.80
CA PRO A 255 38.22 41.28 -45.08
C PRO A 255 37.88 41.84 -46.50
N ALA A 256 36.62 41.61 -46.89
CA ALA A 256 35.67 42.53 -47.58
C ALA A 256 36.05 43.35 -48.86
N ASP A 257 35.10 43.26 -49.81
CA ASP A 257 34.38 44.38 -50.45
C ASP A 257 34.63 44.76 -51.94
N LYS A 258 33.51 45.11 -52.61
CA LYS A 258 33.33 45.84 -53.89
C LYS A 258 33.57 45.17 -55.26
N LEU A 259 32.42 44.95 -55.93
CA LEU A 259 32.05 45.41 -57.29
C LEU A 259 32.84 44.96 -58.56
N ASN A 260 32.07 44.30 -59.45
CA ASN A 260 32.11 44.30 -60.92
C ASN A 260 32.82 45.48 -61.64
N PRO A 261 33.21 45.33 -62.94
CA PRO A 261 33.48 44.11 -63.75
C PRO A 261 34.73 44.28 -64.68
N VAL A 262 34.74 43.60 -65.85
CA VAL A 262 35.55 43.84 -67.09
C VAL A 262 36.86 43.03 -67.29
N GLU A 263 36.83 42.25 -68.37
CA GLU A 263 37.86 41.83 -69.37
C GLU A 263 39.33 41.46 -69.03
N ASP A 264 39.83 40.56 -69.90
CA ASP A 264 41.21 40.32 -70.35
C ASP A 264 42.38 40.14 -69.37
N SER A 265 43.04 38.97 -69.45
CA SER A 265 44.07 38.79 -70.49
C SER A 265 44.74 37.39 -70.43
N ALA A 266 45.27 36.94 -71.57
CA ALA A 266 45.95 35.64 -71.71
C ALA A 266 47.49 35.75 -71.71
N LYS A 267 48.16 34.74 -71.12
CA LYS A 267 49.56 34.28 -71.36
C LYS A 267 49.84 33.04 -70.51
N GLY A 268 50.47 31.95 -70.98
CA GLY A 268 50.82 31.52 -72.35
C GLY A 268 50.49 30.01 -72.52
N ALA A 269 50.30 29.48 -73.73
CA ALA A 269 51.38 29.01 -74.63
C ALA A 269 52.30 27.98 -73.94
N VAL A 270 52.41 26.71 -74.38
CA VAL A 270 52.71 26.22 -75.74
C VAL A 270 51.58 25.27 -76.22
N ALA A 271 50.76 25.62 -77.21
CA ALA A 271 50.99 25.57 -78.66
C ALA A 271 50.93 24.15 -79.28
N PHE A 272 49.86 23.91 -80.04
CA PHE A 272 49.79 23.01 -81.18
C PHE A 272 48.79 23.59 -82.18
N ASP A 273 49.31 24.17 -83.25
CA ASP A 273 48.57 24.42 -84.48
C ASP A 273 48.23 23.05 -85.15
N GLU A 274 47.31 22.90 -86.09
CA GLU A 274 46.61 23.86 -86.94
C GLU A 274 45.30 23.18 -87.45
N ILE A 275 44.12 23.77 -87.27
CA ILE A 275 42.87 23.30 -87.94
C ILE A 275 42.09 24.52 -88.45
N PRO A 276 41.77 24.61 -89.75
CA PRO A 276 41.20 25.82 -90.35
C PRO A 276 39.73 26.05 -90.00
N ASN A 277 39.32 27.32 -90.06
CA ASN A 277 37.97 27.82 -89.81
C ASN A 277 36.97 27.29 -90.86
N ILE A 278 36.21 26.24 -90.53
CA ILE A 278 35.18 25.65 -91.41
C ILE A 278 33.89 26.48 -91.35
N ASN A 279 33.90 27.62 -92.05
CA ASN A 279 32.68 28.27 -92.51
C ASN A 279 32.73 28.33 -94.05
N THR A 280 31.64 27.94 -94.71
CA THR A 280 31.51 27.74 -96.17
C THR A 280 32.41 26.65 -96.81
N LYS A 281 32.05 25.38 -96.62
CA LYS A 281 32.15 24.30 -97.65
C LYS A 281 31.47 23.01 -97.15
N ASP A 282 30.23 22.79 -97.58
CA ASP A 282 29.39 21.65 -97.14
C ASP A 282 29.94 20.25 -97.48
N ASN A 283 31.00 20.13 -98.27
CA ASN A 283 31.63 18.85 -98.60
C ASN A 283 32.86 18.54 -97.74
N LEU A 284 33.64 19.56 -97.33
CA LEU A 284 34.94 19.34 -96.68
C LEU A 284 34.79 18.80 -95.24
N PHE A 285 33.73 19.19 -94.53
CA PHE A 285 33.41 18.56 -93.23
C PHE A 285 33.01 17.09 -93.38
N LYS A 286 32.38 16.71 -94.50
CA LYS A 286 31.98 15.32 -94.81
C LYS A 286 33.15 14.43 -95.25
N GLU A 287 34.27 15.03 -95.64
CA GLU A 287 35.49 14.34 -96.08
C GLU A 287 36.44 14.00 -94.90
N LEU A 288 36.24 14.60 -93.72
CA LEU A 288 36.95 14.26 -92.48
C LEU A 288 36.54 12.89 -91.93
N THR A 289 37.44 12.24 -91.18
CA THR A 289 37.10 10.98 -90.51
C THR A 289 36.11 11.20 -89.36
N VAL A 290 35.39 10.14 -89.00
CA VAL A 290 34.37 10.14 -87.94
C VAL A 290 34.93 10.63 -86.60
N GLU A 291 36.18 10.28 -86.27
CA GLU A 291 36.82 10.70 -85.02
C GLU A 291 37.27 12.17 -85.02
N GLU A 292 37.64 12.71 -86.17
CA GLU A 292 38.02 14.13 -86.32
C GLU A 292 36.78 15.02 -86.23
N GLN A 293 35.69 14.65 -86.91
CA GLN A 293 34.39 15.29 -86.75
C GLN A 293 33.96 15.29 -85.26
N GLU A 294 34.01 14.13 -84.61
CA GLU A 294 33.61 13.98 -83.20
C GLU A 294 34.39 14.90 -82.26
N LYS A 295 35.71 15.03 -82.44
CA LYS A 295 36.59 15.93 -81.67
C LYS A 295 36.32 17.40 -81.93
N ILE A 296 36.19 17.81 -83.20
CA ILE A 296 35.94 19.21 -83.58
C ILE A 296 34.62 19.71 -82.98
N ILE A 297 33.55 18.93 -83.09
CA ILE A 297 32.24 19.31 -82.55
C ILE A 297 32.27 19.39 -81.02
N LEU A 298 32.91 18.45 -80.32
CA LEU A 298 33.00 18.52 -78.84
C LEU A 298 33.72 19.77 -78.32
N ASN A 299 34.63 20.34 -79.10
CA ASN A 299 35.31 21.59 -78.77
C ASN A 299 34.44 22.83 -79.05
N VAL A 300 33.66 22.84 -80.15
CA VAL A 300 32.94 24.04 -80.62
C VAL A 300 31.47 24.11 -80.16
N VAL A 301 30.82 22.97 -79.85
CA VAL A 301 29.38 22.91 -79.54
C VAL A 301 28.95 23.69 -78.28
N LYS A 302 29.91 24.08 -77.43
CA LYS A 302 29.69 25.06 -76.35
C LYS A 302 29.15 26.41 -76.86
N SER A 303 29.57 26.81 -78.05
CA SER A 303 29.33 28.14 -78.62
C SER A 303 28.18 28.17 -79.63
N ASP A 304 27.88 27.04 -80.27
CA ASP A 304 26.77 26.90 -81.23
C ASP A 304 26.17 25.48 -81.16
N ASP A 305 24.88 25.36 -80.86
CA ASP A 305 24.15 24.08 -80.87
C ASP A 305 23.92 23.55 -82.29
N HIS A 306 23.83 24.42 -83.31
CA HIS A 306 23.43 24.06 -84.67
C HIS A 306 24.38 23.06 -85.33
N LEU A 307 25.69 23.12 -85.04
CA LEU A 307 26.69 22.20 -85.60
C LEU A 307 26.42 20.72 -85.26
N PHE A 308 25.69 20.43 -84.18
CA PHE A 308 25.27 19.05 -83.86
C PHE A 308 24.18 18.50 -84.81
N LYS A 309 23.59 19.33 -85.68
CA LYS A 309 22.74 18.88 -86.79
C LYS A 309 23.53 18.17 -87.89
N ASP A 310 24.76 18.62 -88.14
CA ASP A 310 25.49 18.31 -89.38
C ASP A 310 26.62 17.28 -89.21
N VAL A 311 26.72 16.67 -88.02
CA VAL A 311 27.56 15.48 -87.73
C VAL A 311 27.13 14.26 -88.57
N ASN A 312 28.06 13.35 -88.85
CA ASN A 312 27.74 12.00 -89.34
C ASN A 312 26.67 11.29 -88.49
N GLU A 313 25.74 10.64 -89.18
CA GLU A 313 24.65 9.83 -88.63
C GLU A 313 25.15 8.66 -87.75
N GLU A 314 26.37 8.15 -87.96
CA GLU A 314 26.97 7.13 -87.11
C GLU A 314 27.40 7.67 -85.73
N SER A 315 28.05 8.84 -85.69
CA SER A 315 28.41 9.55 -84.45
C SER A 315 27.19 9.89 -83.63
N LYS A 316 26.13 10.40 -84.27
CA LYS A 316 24.85 10.69 -83.63
C LYS A 316 24.17 9.43 -83.06
N LYS A 317 24.48 8.21 -83.55
CA LYS A 317 24.00 6.94 -82.98
C LYS A 317 24.80 6.46 -81.74
N LYS A 318 25.96 7.05 -81.45
CA LYS A 318 26.76 6.70 -80.26
C LYS A 318 26.18 7.37 -79.01
N ARG A 319 25.64 6.59 -78.05
CA ARG A 319 25.12 7.10 -76.76
C ARG A 319 26.16 7.92 -75.98
N GLY A 320 27.38 7.39 -75.86
CA GLY A 320 28.48 8.07 -75.14
C GLY A 320 28.87 9.41 -75.77
N TYR A 321 28.79 9.52 -77.10
CA TYR A 321 29.04 10.78 -77.80
C TYR A 321 27.93 11.81 -77.52
N ASN A 322 26.66 11.39 -77.56
CA ASN A 322 25.54 12.27 -77.21
C ASN A 322 25.67 12.80 -75.77
N LEU A 323 26.04 11.95 -74.80
CA LEU A 323 26.29 12.39 -73.41
C LEU A 323 27.35 13.48 -73.33
N LEU A 324 28.53 13.27 -73.94
CA LEU A 324 29.63 14.25 -73.95
C LEU A 324 29.23 15.58 -74.61
N VAL A 325 28.39 15.56 -75.65
CA VAL A 325 27.84 16.77 -76.28
C VAL A 325 26.88 17.49 -75.32
N MET A 326 25.95 16.77 -74.68
CA MET A 326 24.99 17.38 -73.74
C MET A 326 25.66 17.99 -72.51
N GLU A 327 26.78 17.43 -72.04
CA GLU A 327 27.61 18.04 -70.98
C GLU A 327 28.17 19.41 -71.40
N LYS A 328 28.44 19.63 -72.69
CA LYS A 328 29.03 20.88 -73.19
C LYS A 328 27.93 21.90 -73.50
N ASN A 329 26.83 21.46 -74.10
CA ASN A 329 25.66 22.28 -74.42
C ASN A 329 24.38 21.42 -74.48
N GLY A 330 23.49 21.59 -73.50
CA GLY A 330 22.24 20.82 -73.42
C GLY A 330 21.22 21.18 -74.50
N LEU A 331 21.31 22.35 -75.14
CA LEU A 331 20.38 22.74 -76.21
C LEU A 331 20.55 21.86 -77.46
N SER A 332 21.72 21.26 -77.65
CA SER A 332 22.01 20.29 -78.73
C SER A 332 21.07 19.09 -78.74
N LEU A 333 20.39 18.77 -77.62
CA LEU A 333 19.35 17.73 -77.54
C LEU A 333 18.26 17.90 -78.61
N LYS A 334 18.01 19.15 -79.05
CA LYS A 334 17.16 19.52 -80.20
C LYS A 334 17.45 18.69 -81.46
N TYR A 335 18.71 18.45 -81.80
CA TYR A 335 19.15 17.74 -83.01
C TYR A 335 19.53 16.27 -82.77
N ALA A 336 19.58 15.82 -81.52
CA ALA A 336 19.75 14.41 -81.20
C ALA A 336 18.61 13.56 -81.80
N PHE A 337 18.87 12.30 -82.15
CA PHE A 337 17.80 11.40 -82.59
C PHE A 337 16.77 11.15 -81.50
N ASP A 338 15.54 10.82 -81.88
CA ASP A 338 14.42 10.69 -80.95
C ASP A 338 14.58 9.54 -79.94
N VAL A 339 15.48 8.58 -80.23
CA VAL A 339 15.92 7.56 -79.25
C VAL A 339 16.66 8.19 -78.07
N PHE A 340 17.48 9.22 -78.29
CA PHE A 340 18.21 9.94 -77.23
C PHE A 340 17.35 11.02 -76.57
N LYS A 341 16.35 11.57 -77.27
CA LYS A 341 15.28 12.37 -76.63
C LYS A 341 14.36 11.54 -75.73
N LYS A 342 14.40 10.20 -75.83
CA LYS A 342 13.76 9.24 -74.91
C LYS A 342 14.75 8.64 -73.88
N ASP A 343 16.04 8.94 -73.99
CA ASP A 343 17.08 8.41 -73.10
C ASP A 343 17.16 9.27 -71.83
N GLN A 344 16.87 8.67 -70.68
CA GLN A 344 16.75 9.38 -69.41
C GLN A 344 18.06 10.07 -68.99
N ASP A 345 19.22 9.45 -69.21
CA ASP A 345 20.50 10.02 -68.77
C ASP A 345 20.92 11.17 -69.70
N VAL A 346 20.74 11.01 -71.01
CA VAL A 346 21.07 12.06 -71.99
C VAL A 346 20.22 13.31 -71.76
N VAL A 347 18.92 13.13 -71.50
CA VAL A 347 18.00 14.23 -71.19
C VAL A 347 18.31 14.87 -69.83
N LEU A 348 18.66 14.10 -68.80
CA LEU A 348 19.05 14.66 -67.49
C LEU A 348 20.37 15.45 -67.59
N THR A 349 21.40 14.92 -68.25
CA THR A 349 22.68 15.62 -68.49
C THR A 349 22.45 16.94 -69.23
N ALA A 350 21.63 16.94 -70.28
CA ALA A 350 21.27 18.15 -71.01
C ALA A 350 20.53 19.17 -70.13
N THR A 351 19.60 18.70 -69.28
CA THR A 351 18.79 19.56 -68.40
C THR A 351 19.60 20.15 -67.24
N LYS A 352 20.55 19.38 -66.70
CA LYS A 352 21.53 19.84 -65.70
C LYS A 352 22.41 20.95 -66.26
N GLN A 353 22.85 20.83 -67.52
CA GLN A 353 23.61 21.86 -68.21
C GLN A 353 22.77 23.11 -68.50
N ASN A 354 21.52 22.93 -68.94
CA ASN A 354 20.58 24.03 -69.21
C ASN A 354 19.12 23.54 -69.12
N GLY A 355 18.34 24.05 -68.17
CA GLY A 355 16.94 23.64 -67.94
C GLY A 355 16.02 23.77 -69.16
N LYS A 356 16.36 24.63 -70.13
CA LYS A 356 15.61 24.78 -71.40
C LYS A 356 15.76 23.58 -72.33
N ALA A 357 16.78 22.75 -72.15
CA ALA A 357 16.97 21.51 -72.89
C ALA A 357 15.79 20.55 -72.73
N PHE A 358 15.14 20.53 -71.56
CA PHE A 358 14.00 19.64 -71.27
C PHE A 358 12.82 19.81 -72.25
N LYS A 359 12.72 20.97 -72.91
CA LYS A 359 11.77 21.23 -74.01
C LYS A 359 11.91 20.24 -75.18
N TYR A 360 13.11 19.69 -75.39
CA TYR A 360 13.43 18.74 -76.47
C TYR A 360 13.39 17.27 -76.03
N ALA A 361 13.09 16.99 -74.76
CA ALA A 361 12.76 15.64 -74.30
C ALA A 361 11.48 15.12 -74.99
N SER A 362 11.33 13.80 -75.06
CA SER A 362 10.12 13.19 -75.62
C SER A 362 8.87 13.55 -74.79
N GLN A 363 7.70 13.55 -75.44
CA GLN A 363 6.43 13.77 -74.74
C GLN A 363 6.19 12.74 -73.64
N ASP A 364 6.69 11.51 -73.81
CA ASP A 364 6.62 10.44 -72.79
C ASP A 364 7.37 10.84 -71.52
N LEU A 365 8.56 11.46 -71.65
CA LEU A 365 9.36 11.94 -70.53
C LEU A 365 8.80 13.23 -69.93
N GLN A 366 8.28 14.15 -70.74
CA GLN A 366 7.61 15.38 -70.26
C GLN A 366 6.27 15.10 -69.55
N ASN A 367 5.63 13.97 -69.84
CA ASN A 367 4.42 13.49 -69.16
C ASN A 367 4.72 12.66 -67.90
N ASN A 368 5.96 12.17 -67.71
CA ASN A 368 6.32 11.25 -66.64
C ASN A 368 6.68 12.02 -65.35
N GLU A 369 5.72 12.14 -64.43
CA GLU A 369 5.87 12.80 -63.12
C GLU A 369 7.21 12.51 -62.42
N HIS A 370 7.58 11.23 -62.30
CA HIS A 370 8.80 10.81 -61.62
C HIS A 370 10.08 11.25 -62.34
N PHE A 371 10.08 11.24 -63.68
CA PHE A 371 11.23 11.73 -64.45
C PHE A 371 11.32 13.26 -64.46
N VAL A 372 10.20 13.97 -64.55
CA VAL A 372 10.16 15.44 -64.45
C VAL A 372 10.66 15.91 -63.08
N LEU A 373 10.34 15.22 -61.98
CA LEU A 373 10.88 15.54 -60.66
C LEU A 373 12.41 15.39 -60.58
N LYS A 374 12.98 14.33 -61.19
CA LYS A 374 14.46 14.20 -61.33
C LYS A 374 15.05 15.37 -62.12
N ALA A 375 14.43 15.77 -63.22
CA ALA A 375 14.89 16.88 -64.06
C ALA A 375 14.85 18.23 -63.31
N ILE A 376 13.81 18.46 -62.50
CA ILE A 376 13.63 19.66 -61.67
C ILE A 376 14.67 19.77 -60.55
N LYS A 377 15.07 18.63 -59.98
CA LYS A 377 16.14 18.55 -58.98
C LYS A 377 17.48 19.03 -59.52
N GLU A 378 17.77 18.72 -60.80
CA GLU A 378 18.96 19.21 -61.51
C GLU A 378 18.81 20.67 -61.96
N ASN A 379 17.63 21.07 -62.46
CA ASN A 379 17.34 22.45 -62.82
C ASN A 379 15.82 22.77 -62.79
N ALA A 380 15.39 23.72 -61.95
CA ALA A 380 13.98 24.07 -61.79
C ALA A 380 13.29 24.60 -63.06
N GLU A 381 14.03 25.17 -64.02
CA GLU A 381 13.45 25.66 -65.27
C GLU A 381 12.81 24.52 -66.11
N ALA A 382 13.20 23.26 -65.87
CA ALA A 382 12.55 22.08 -66.45
C ALA A 382 11.02 22.04 -66.20
N PHE A 383 10.52 22.61 -65.08
CA PHE A 383 9.08 22.68 -64.79
C PHE A 383 8.28 23.39 -65.89
N LYS A 384 8.85 24.42 -66.55
CA LYS A 384 8.21 25.15 -67.66
C LYS A 384 7.90 24.26 -68.88
N TYR A 385 8.58 23.13 -68.97
CA TYR A 385 8.55 22.21 -70.12
C TYR A 385 8.00 20.82 -69.75
N ALA A 386 7.52 20.65 -68.51
CA ALA A 386 6.64 19.53 -68.14
C ALA A 386 5.30 19.62 -68.90
N SER A 387 4.54 18.52 -68.93
CA SER A 387 3.22 18.52 -69.57
C SER A 387 2.25 19.53 -68.94
N LYS A 388 1.28 20.03 -69.72
CA LYS A 388 0.28 20.99 -69.21
C LYS A 388 -0.59 20.41 -68.08
N SER A 389 -0.79 19.09 -68.02
CA SER A 389 -1.50 18.42 -66.93
C SER A 389 -0.68 18.39 -65.65
N LEU A 390 0.64 18.19 -65.72
CA LEU A 390 1.53 18.29 -64.57
C LEU A 390 1.67 19.74 -64.09
N GLN A 391 1.93 20.71 -64.99
CA GLN A 391 2.07 22.12 -64.62
C GLN A 391 0.82 22.71 -63.94
N ASN A 392 -0.37 22.20 -64.25
CA ASN A 392 -1.62 22.67 -63.65
C ASN A 392 -2.04 21.90 -62.38
N ASN A 393 -1.37 20.81 -62.04
CA ASN A 393 -1.66 19.99 -60.86
C ASN A 393 -0.94 20.56 -59.62
N GLU A 394 -1.72 21.02 -58.66
CA GLU A 394 -1.22 21.66 -57.43
C GLU A 394 -0.34 20.72 -56.60
N LEU A 395 -0.73 19.45 -56.48
CA LEU A 395 0.04 18.44 -55.75
C LEU A 395 1.38 18.15 -56.44
N PHE A 396 1.42 18.16 -57.78
CA PHE A 396 2.67 18.04 -58.52
C PHE A 396 3.56 19.27 -58.33
N ALA A 397 2.99 20.48 -58.38
CA ALA A 397 3.73 21.72 -58.14
C ALA A 397 4.36 21.75 -56.72
N LEU A 398 3.65 21.28 -55.69
CA LEU A 398 4.21 21.15 -54.34
C LEU A 398 5.32 20.09 -54.24
N LYS A 399 5.19 18.92 -54.90
CA LYS A 399 6.28 17.93 -55.01
C LYS A 399 7.52 18.51 -55.71
N ALA A 400 7.30 19.28 -56.78
CA ALA A 400 8.38 19.93 -57.52
C ALA A 400 9.10 21.01 -56.69
N ILE A 401 8.37 21.81 -55.93
CA ILE A 401 8.92 22.81 -55.00
C ILE A 401 9.71 22.15 -53.86
N LYS A 402 9.28 20.97 -53.39
CA LYS A 402 10.03 20.18 -52.41
C LYS A 402 11.43 19.84 -52.93
N GLU A 403 11.54 19.26 -54.13
CA GLU A 403 12.84 18.95 -54.75
C GLU A 403 13.65 20.21 -55.06
N ASN A 404 13.02 21.29 -55.54
CA ASN A 404 13.69 22.56 -55.79
C ASN A 404 12.78 23.79 -55.58
N GLY A 405 13.05 24.57 -54.54
CA GLY A 405 12.26 25.75 -54.16
C GLY A 405 12.19 26.85 -55.24
N GLU A 406 13.11 26.87 -56.22
CA GLU A 406 13.04 27.79 -57.36
C GLU A 406 11.82 27.55 -58.26
N VAL A 407 11.21 26.36 -58.24
CA VAL A 407 10.00 26.07 -59.03
C VAL A 407 8.88 27.08 -58.76
N LEU A 408 8.81 27.70 -57.58
CA LEU A 408 7.84 28.76 -57.29
C LEU A 408 8.01 29.99 -58.23
N ALA A 409 9.19 30.25 -58.78
CA ALA A 409 9.41 31.26 -59.83
C ALA A 409 8.72 30.89 -61.16
N TYR A 410 8.45 29.60 -61.40
CA TYR A 410 8.00 29.06 -62.69
C TYR A 410 6.58 28.50 -62.69
N VAL A 411 5.92 28.31 -61.54
CA VAL A 411 4.50 27.98 -61.50
C VAL A 411 3.62 29.08 -62.11
N ASP A 412 2.42 28.69 -62.55
CA ASP A 412 1.41 29.59 -63.11
C ASP A 412 1.03 30.73 -62.14
N LYS A 413 0.64 31.88 -62.70
CA LYS A 413 0.25 33.07 -61.94
C LYS A 413 -0.84 32.77 -60.89
N LYS A 414 -1.81 31.89 -61.19
CA LYS A 414 -2.90 31.50 -60.27
C LYS A 414 -2.38 30.94 -58.93
N PHE A 415 -1.23 30.28 -58.94
CA PHE A 415 -0.61 29.71 -57.75
C PHE A 415 0.20 30.76 -56.96
N LYS A 416 0.77 31.75 -57.65
CA LYS A 416 1.51 32.89 -57.05
C LYS A 416 0.61 33.94 -56.40
N GLU A 417 -0.68 33.95 -56.70
CA GLU A 417 -1.68 34.81 -56.04
C GLU A 417 -2.41 34.09 -54.89
N ASN A 418 -2.31 32.75 -54.80
CA ASN A 418 -2.92 31.96 -53.73
C ASN A 418 -1.99 31.88 -52.49
N LYS A 419 -2.23 32.74 -51.48
CA LYS A 419 -1.46 32.72 -50.22
C LYS A 419 -1.41 31.34 -49.54
N GLY A 420 -2.45 30.50 -49.68
CA GLY A 420 -2.48 29.14 -49.11
C GLY A 420 -1.50 28.19 -49.81
N PHE A 421 -1.51 28.15 -51.15
CA PHE A 421 -0.52 27.41 -51.94
C PHE A 421 0.92 27.82 -51.58
N ILE A 422 1.15 29.12 -51.43
CA ILE A 422 2.48 29.67 -51.12
C ILE A 422 2.94 29.25 -49.72
N LEU A 423 2.07 29.25 -48.71
CA LEU A 423 2.40 28.74 -47.38
C LEU A 423 2.74 27.24 -47.40
N ASN A 424 2.02 26.45 -48.19
CA ASN A 424 2.36 25.03 -48.41
C ASN A 424 3.70 24.86 -49.16
N ALA A 425 3.98 25.68 -50.16
CA ALA A 425 5.26 25.70 -50.88
C ALA A 425 6.46 26.00 -49.96
N ILE A 426 6.28 26.97 -49.05
CA ILE A 426 7.24 27.34 -48.01
C ILE A 426 7.46 26.20 -47.00
N GLN A 427 6.39 25.50 -46.61
CA GLN A 427 6.46 24.32 -45.77
C GLN A 427 7.33 23.23 -46.41
N GLN A 428 7.20 23.00 -47.72
CA GLN A 428 7.98 21.99 -48.44
C GLN A 428 9.46 22.38 -48.63
N ASN A 429 9.79 23.66 -48.84
CA ASN A 429 11.18 24.08 -49.07
C ASN A 429 11.43 25.55 -48.68
N LYS A 430 12.34 25.81 -47.73
CA LYS A 430 12.66 27.17 -47.24
C LYS A 430 13.19 28.12 -48.33
N ASN A 431 13.80 27.60 -49.40
CA ASN A 431 14.25 28.44 -50.51
C ASN A 431 13.09 29.03 -51.32
N ALA A 432 11.88 28.47 -51.28
CA ALA A 432 10.71 29.03 -51.96
C ALA A 432 10.42 30.48 -51.50
N PHE A 433 10.73 30.82 -50.24
CA PHE A 433 10.57 32.17 -49.70
C PHE A 433 11.36 33.25 -50.48
N LYS A 434 12.49 32.88 -51.12
CA LYS A 434 13.31 33.82 -51.92
C LYS A 434 12.56 34.31 -53.17
N TYR A 435 11.70 33.46 -53.74
CA TYR A 435 11.01 33.68 -55.01
C TYR A 435 9.58 34.23 -54.85
N LEU A 436 9.22 34.70 -53.64
CA LEU A 436 7.99 35.45 -53.36
C LEU A 436 8.01 36.83 -54.03
N THR A 437 6.81 37.41 -54.20
CA THR A 437 6.68 38.85 -54.49
C THR A 437 7.10 39.70 -53.29
N GLU A 438 7.63 40.89 -53.56
CA GLU A 438 8.12 41.80 -52.51
C GLU A 438 7.03 42.26 -51.55
N ASP A 439 5.77 42.31 -51.99
CA ASP A 439 4.62 42.64 -51.14
C ASP A 439 4.38 41.57 -50.06
N LEU A 440 4.52 40.29 -50.42
CA LEU A 440 4.40 39.17 -49.47
C LEU A 440 5.58 39.09 -48.51
N LYS A 441 6.79 39.46 -48.97
CA LYS A 441 7.99 39.52 -48.11
C LYS A 441 7.90 40.62 -47.04
N LYS A 442 7.08 41.66 -47.26
CA LYS A 442 6.90 42.81 -46.35
C LYS A 442 5.65 42.71 -45.46
N ASP A 443 4.71 41.83 -45.79
CA ASP A 443 3.52 41.55 -44.97
C ASP A 443 3.93 40.79 -43.68
N LYS A 444 4.06 41.52 -42.56
CA LYS A 444 4.43 40.93 -41.24
C LYS A 444 3.56 39.72 -40.88
N ASN A 445 2.26 39.78 -41.16
CA ASN A 445 1.33 38.70 -40.82
C ASN A 445 1.56 37.47 -41.71
N PHE A 446 1.89 37.68 -42.98
CA PHE A 446 2.35 36.61 -43.87
C PHE A 446 3.69 36.02 -43.41
N VAL A 447 4.68 36.84 -43.06
CA VAL A 447 6.00 36.39 -42.57
C VAL A 447 5.87 35.55 -41.29
N ILE A 448 5.05 35.98 -40.33
CA ILE A 448 4.76 35.19 -39.11
C ILE A 448 4.10 33.85 -39.47
N ASN A 449 3.16 33.83 -40.41
CA ASN A 449 2.53 32.56 -40.82
C ASN A 449 3.46 31.66 -41.65
N ALA A 450 4.39 32.22 -42.43
CA ALA A 450 5.44 31.49 -43.13
C ALA A 450 6.39 30.81 -42.12
N LEU A 451 6.82 31.52 -41.08
CA LEU A 451 7.65 30.98 -40.00
C LEU A 451 6.97 29.85 -39.21
N LYS A 452 5.64 29.91 -39.02
CA LYS A 452 4.87 28.80 -38.43
C LYS A 452 4.92 27.53 -39.31
N GLN A 453 4.95 27.68 -40.64
CA GLN A 453 5.10 26.55 -41.57
C GLN A 453 6.53 26.02 -41.62
N ASN A 454 7.53 26.91 -41.61
CA ASN A 454 8.93 26.54 -41.67
C ASN A 454 9.81 27.57 -40.96
N ILE A 455 10.23 27.28 -39.72
CA ILE A 455 10.96 28.26 -38.88
C ILE A 455 12.34 28.61 -39.45
N GLU A 456 12.92 27.71 -40.25
CA GLU A 456 14.22 27.85 -40.88
C GLU A 456 14.31 28.99 -41.91
N ILE A 457 13.18 29.60 -42.29
CA ILE A 457 13.13 30.84 -43.08
C ILE A 457 13.77 32.00 -42.31
N PHE A 458 13.83 31.96 -40.96
CA PHE A 458 14.36 33.05 -40.15
C PHE A 458 15.73 33.53 -40.64
N SER A 459 16.63 32.61 -41.00
CA SER A 459 17.96 32.90 -41.56
C SER A 459 17.98 33.60 -42.93
N ILE A 460 16.82 33.70 -43.60
CA ILE A 460 16.61 34.28 -44.93
C ILE A 460 15.83 35.61 -44.83
N LEU A 461 15.31 35.98 -43.65
CA LEU A 461 14.59 37.24 -43.43
C LEU A 461 15.55 38.44 -43.43
N ASN A 462 15.00 39.63 -43.70
CA ASN A 462 15.72 40.90 -43.53
C ASN A 462 16.03 41.16 -42.05
N GLU A 463 16.97 42.08 -41.78
CA GLU A 463 17.34 42.45 -40.41
C GLU A 463 16.14 42.99 -39.61
N GLU A 464 15.24 43.73 -40.26
CA GLU A 464 14.03 44.30 -39.65
C GLU A 464 13.15 43.23 -38.96
N PHE A 465 12.81 42.13 -39.65
CA PHE A 465 12.05 41.04 -39.02
C PHE A 465 12.88 40.21 -38.03
N ARG A 466 14.21 40.13 -38.20
CA ARG A 466 15.10 39.45 -37.22
C ARG A 466 15.35 40.28 -35.96
N GLY A 467 15.13 41.60 -36.01
CA GLY A 467 15.12 42.54 -34.89
C GLY A 467 13.79 42.63 -34.11
N LEU A 468 12.72 41.96 -34.55
CA LEU A 468 11.48 41.91 -33.77
C LEU A 468 11.54 40.83 -32.69
N LYS A 469 11.54 41.23 -31.41
CA LYS A 469 11.60 40.30 -30.25
C LYS A 469 10.57 39.18 -30.30
N GLU A 470 9.35 39.47 -30.77
CA GLU A 470 8.29 38.48 -31.02
C GLU A 470 8.73 37.35 -31.97
N ILE A 471 9.40 37.72 -33.07
CA ILE A 471 9.85 36.80 -34.12
C ILE A 471 11.12 36.07 -33.69
N ALA A 472 12.07 36.78 -33.08
CA ALA A 472 13.28 36.17 -32.50
C ALA A 472 12.93 35.12 -31.42
N LEU A 473 12.00 35.43 -30.51
CA LEU A 473 11.50 34.47 -29.52
C LEU A 473 10.81 33.26 -30.18
N MET A 474 10.05 33.47 -31.27
CA MET A 474 9.44 32.36 -32.01
C MET A 474 10.50 31.45 -32.65
N ALA A 475 11.58 32.01 -33.18
CA ALA A 475 12.70 31.28 -33.75
C ALA A 475 13.46 30.47 -32.69
N VAL A 476 13.99 31.12 -31.64
CA VAL A 476 14.84 30.43 -30.64
C VAL A 476 14.08 29.37 -29.84
N LYS A 477 12.77 29.55 -29.61
CA LYS A 477 11.90 28.53 -28.97
C LYS A 477 11.76 27.25 -29.78
N LYS A 478 11.88 27.35 -31.11
CA LYS A 478 11.71 26.24 -32.05
C LYS A 478 13.04 25.60 -32.44
N ASN A 479 14.10 26.40 -32.58
CA ASN A 479 15.45 25.95 -32.87
C ASN A 479 16.47 26.95 -32.27
N GLY A 480 17.16 26.55 -31.20
CA GLY A 480 18.14 27.40 -30.51
C GLY A 480 19.36 27.81 -31.36
N LEU A 481 19.64 27.10 -32.47
CA LEU A 481 20.70 27.48 -33.42
C LEU A 481 20.39 28.80 -34.13
N LEU A 482 19.11 29.14 -34.31
CA LEU A 482 18.69 30.38 -34.99
C LEU A 482 19.08 31.66 -34.21
N PHE A 483 19.55 31.55 -32.96
CA PHE A 483 20.10 32.66 -32.19
C PHE A 483 21.33 33.32 -32.84
N GLU A 484 22.08 32.59 -33.69
CA GLU A 484 23.16 33.17 -34.51
C GLU A 484 22.68 34.34 -35.38
N HIS A 485 21.49 34.17 -36.00
CA HIS A 485 20.92 35.13 -36.95
C HIS A 485 20.10 36.24 -36.28
N VAL A 486 19.79 36.15 -34.98
CA VAL A 486 19.06 37.19 -34.23
C VAL A 486 19.88 38.49 -34.26
N SER A 487 19.20 39.65 -34.39
CA SER A 487 19.86 40.96 -34.36
C SER A 487 20.72 41.15 -33.11
N ASP A 488 21.89 41.78 -33.23
CA ASP A 488 22.84 41.92 -32.11
C ASP A 488 22.28 42.71 -30.91
N GLU A 489 21.29 43.59 -31.13
CA GLU A 489 20.49 44.24 -30.09
C GLU A 489 19.76 43.22 -29.21
N LEU A 490 19.02 42.29 -29.83
CA LEU A 490 18.29 41.21 -29.14
C LEU A 490 19.20 40.07 -28.63
N LYS A 491 20.47 39.98 -29.08
CA LYS A 491 21.46 39.08 -28.45
C LYS A 491 21.83 39.52 -27.01
N GLN A 492 21.43 40.73 -26.60
CA GLN A 492 21.56 41.23 -25.23
C GLN A 492 20.25 41.13 -24.42
N ASP A 493 19.12 40.79 -25.06
CA ASP A 493 17.82 40.69 -24.40
C ASP A 493 17.73 39.41 -23.54
N LEU A 494 17.55 39.58 -22.24
CA LEU A 494 17.58 38.47 -21.27
C LEU A 494 16.52 37.40 -21.53
N ASP A 495 15.35 37.73 -22.09
CA ASP A 495 14.32 36.72 -22.40
C ASP A 495 14.70 35.89 -23.62
N VAL A 496 15.24 36.55 -24.66
CA VAL A 496 15.71 35.87 -25.89
C VAL A 496 16.91 34.98 -25.58
N VAL A 497 17.87 35.51 -24.82
CA VAL A 497 19.05 34.79 -24.32
C VAL A 497 18.65 33.59 -23.47
N TYR A 498 17.78 33.79 -22.47
CA TYR A 498 17.34 32.71 -21.57
C TYR A 498 16.67 31.58 -22.34
N GLU A 499 15.78 31.92 -23.28
CA GLU A 499 15.04 30.92 -24.05
C GLU A 499 15.93 30.18 -25.07
N ALA A 500 16.90 30.86 -25.69
CA ALA A 500 17.91 30.23 -26.53
C ALA A 500 18.77 29.24 -25.75
N LEU A 501 19.21 29.60 -24.52
CA LEU A 501 20.01 28.74 -23.65
C LEU A 501 19.30 27.47 -23.19
N LYS A 502 17.95 27.46 -23.11
CA LYS A 502 17.18 26.22 -22.85
C LYS A 502 17.34 25.20 -23.97
N GLN A 503 17.36 25.68 -25.21
CA GLN A 503 17.36 24.84 -26.41
C GLN A 503 18.79 24.49 -26.87
N ASN A 504 19.76 25.39 -26.65
CA ASN A 504 21.15 25.17 -27.02
C ASN A 504 22.12 25.95 -26.10
N ALA A 505 22.94 25.22 -25.33
CA ALA A 505 23.96 25.82 -24.47
C ALA A 505 25.03 26.62 -25.25
N PHE A 506 25.28 26.30 -26.53
CA PHE A 506 26.24 27.04 -27.36
C PHE A 506 25.86 28.51 -27.57
N ALA A 507 24.58 28.87 -27.41
CA ALA A 507 24.10 30.26 -27.49
C ALA A 507 24.87 31.21 -26.54
N ILE A 508 25.42 30.70 -25.43
CA ILE A 508 26.23 31.49 -24.48
C ILE A 508 27.47 32.12 -25.12
N THR A 509 28.02 31.49 -26.18
CA THR A 509 29.20 31.99 -26.91
C THR A 509 28.88 33.22 -27.76
N LEU A 510 27.60 33.41 -28.12
CA LEU A 510 27.10 34.51 -28.94
C LEU A 510 26.60 35.71 -28.10
N ILE A 511 26.55 35.58 -26.77
CA ILE A 511 26.22 36.68 -25.84
C ILE A 511 27.48 37.54 -25.63
N HIS A 512 27.32 38.86 -25.55
CA HIS A 512 28.40 39.79 -25.18
C HIS A 512 28.95 39.52 -23.76
N GLU A 513 30.21 39.88 -23.51
CA GLU A 513 30.97 39.46 -22.32
C GLU A 513 30.32 39.88 -20.99
N GLU A 514 29.79 41.10 -20.90
CA GLU A 514 29.08 41.61 -19.72
C GLU A 514 27.86 40.76 -19.36
N GLY A 515 27.11 40.29 -20.37
CA GLY A 515 25.98 39.40 -20.19
C GLY A 515 26.37 38.08 -19.52
N ARG A 516 27.60 37.57 -19.78
CA ARG A 516 28.12 36.32 -19.20
C ARG A 516 28.45 36.42 -17.70
N GLN A 517 28.33 37.60 -17.08
CA GLN A 517 28.67 37.83 -15.67
C GLN A 517 27.46 37.81 -14.71
N HIS A 518 26.22 37.90 -15.22
CA HIS A 518 25.02 37.95 -14.37
C HIS A 518 24.68 36.58 -13.74
N ALA A 519 25.20 36.34 -12.53
CA ALA A 519 25.01 35.10 -11.76
C ALA A 519 23.58 34.50 -11.67
N PRO A 520 22.46 35.27 -11.65
CA PRO A 520 21.12 34.69 -11.54
C PRO A 520 20.70 33.81 -12.72
N PHE A 521 20.75 34.31 -13.96
CA PHE A 521 20.29 33.54 -15.13
C PHE A 521 21.20 32.35 -15.42
N LEU A 522 22.51 32.48 -15.14
CA LEU A 522 23.48 31.39 -15.24
C LEU A 522 23.06 30.18 -14.39
N ILE A 523 22.61 30.39 -13.15
CA ILE A 523 22.17 29.28 -12.28
C ILE A 523 20.99 28.52 -12.88
N ASP A 524 20.08 29.20 -13.58
CA ASP A 524 18.92 28.56 -14.21
C ASP A 524 19.23 27.95 -15.58
N ALA A 525 20.18 28.50 -16.34
CA ALA A 525 20.70 27.86 -17.56
C ALA A 525 21.50 26.57 -17.23
N LEU A 526 22.39 26.62 -16.23
CA LEU A 526 23.24 25.50 -15.80
C LEU A 526 22.44 24.34 -15.15
N ARG A 527 21.20 24.60 -14.70
CA ARG A 527 20.24 23.55 -14.30
C ARG A 527 19.71 22.76 -15.48
N LEU A 528 19.53 23.40 -16.64
CA LEU A 528 18.91 22.81 -17.82
C LEU A 528 19.93 22.16 -18.76
N ASN A 529 21.17 22.66 -18.79
CA ASN A 529 22.25 22.04 -19.53
C ASN A 529 23.61 22.21 -18.82
N HIS A 530 24.19 21.13 -18.30
CA HIS A 530 25.50 21.18 -17.63
C HIS A 530 26.63 21.62 -18.57
N LEU A 531 26.52 21.39 -19.89
CA LEU A 531 27.56 21.74 -20.86
C LEU A 531 27.77 23.26 -20.99
N ALA A 532 26.85 24.09 -20.48
CA ALA A 532 27.08 25.53 -20.38
C ALA A 532 28.24 25.87 -19.41
N PHE A 533 28.59 25.00 -18.44
CA PHE A 533 29.73 25.22 -17.53
C PHE A 533 31.07 25.38 -18.27
N GLN A 534 31.25 24.74 -19.43
CA GLN A 534 32.50 24.83 -20.17
C GLN A 534 32.78 26.26 -20.67
N TYR A 535 31.74 27.08 -20.82
CA TYR A 535 31.80 28.45 -21.36
C TYR A 535 31.61 29.56 -20.31
N ILE A 536 31.25 29.25 -19.05
CA ILE A 536 31.21 30.28 -17.99
C ILE A 536 32.62 30.67 -17.55
N ASP A 537 32.76 31.92 -17.07
CA ASP A 537 34.02 32.46 -16.59
C ASP A 537 34.66 31.59 -15.47
N PRO A 538 35.97 31.30 -15.52
CA PRO A 538 36.65 30.44 -14.55
C PRO A 538 36.57 30.88 -13.08
N SER A 539 36.30 32.16 -12.79
CA SER A 539 36.14 32.63 -11.40
C SER A 539 34.93 32.00 -10.71
N PHE A 540 33.85 31.69 -11.44
CA PHE A 540 32.70 30.97 -10.89
C PHE A 540 33.03 29.53 -10.50
N ARG A 541 33.97 28.88 -11.22
CA ARG A 541 34.45 27.51 -10.92
C ARG A 541 35.20 27.42 -9.59
N LYS A 542 35.79 28.54 -9.14
CA LYS A 542 36.45 28.72 -7.84
C LYS A 542 35.51 29.17 -6.71
N ASN A 543 34.26 29.51 -7.02
CA ASN A 543 33.30 30.00 -6.02
C ASN A 543 32.51 28.84 -5.40
N ALA A 544 33.00 28.31 -4.27
CA ALA A 544 32.36 27.23 -3.53
C ALA A 544 30.85 27.45 -3.27
N LYS A 545 30.43 28.67 -2.90
CA LYS A 545 29.01 28.99 -2.64
C LYS A 545 28.15 28.95 -3.90
N PHE A 546 28.72 29.29 -5.06
CA PHE A 546 28.05 29.18 -6.35
C PHE A 546 27.92 27.71 -6.76
N ILE A 547 29.02 26.95 -6.77
CA ILE A 547 29.03 25.54 -7.17
C ILE A 547 28.10 24.71 -6.28
N LEU A 548 28.19 24.82 -4.95
CA LEU A 548 27.31 24.11 -4.01
C LEU A 548 25.82 24.36 -4.30
N LYS A 549 25.46 25.61 -4.68
CA LYS A 549 24.08 25.98 -5.02
C LYS A 549 23.61 25.32 -6.33
N VAL A 550 24.48 25.16 -7.33
CA VAL A 550 24.12 24.43 -8.57
C VAL A 550 24.11 22.92 -8.33
N VAL A 551 25.10 22.38 -7.61
CA VAL A 551 25.22 20.97 -7.21
C VAL A 551 23.97 20.46 -6.48
N SER A 552 23.34 21.30 -5.65
CA SER A 552 22.05 21.01 -4.99
C SER A 552 20.85 20.78 -5.94
N LYS A 553 21.05 20.95 -7.26
CA LYS A 553 20.05 20.75 -8.33
C LYS A 553 20.54 19.86 -9.46
N ASN A 554 21.83 19.90 -9.80
CA ASN A 554 22.45 19.07 -10.82
C ASN A 554 23.84 18.62 -10.33
N PRO A 555 24.08 17.31 -10.07
CA PRO A 555 25.35 16.84 -9.50
C PRO A 555 26.54 17.03 -10.44
N ASP A 556 26.33 16.94 -11.76
CA ASP A 556 27.35 17.01 -12.81
C ASP A 556 28.16 18.32 -12.76
N ALA A 557 27.55 19.38 -12.20
CA ALA A 557 28.18 20.66 -11.90
C ALA A 557 29.45 20.54 -11.03
N PHE A 558 29.63 19.44 -10.30
CA PHE A 558 30.83 19.18 -9.50
C PHE A 558 32.09 18.94 -10.35
N GLU A 559 31.99 18.33 -11.53
CA GLU A 559 33.17 18.04 -12.38
C GLU A 559 33.88 19.33 -12.83
N PHE A 560 33.08 20.37 -13.10
CA PHE A 560 33.51 21.70 -13.54
C PHE A 560 34.00 22.60 -12.40
N ALA A 561 33.95 22.14 -11.14
CA ALA A 561 34.56 22.87 -10.03
C ALA A 561 36.08 22.91 -10.17
N ASP A 562 36.71 23.95 -9.62
CA ASP A 562 38.17 24.06 -9.58
C ASP A 562 38.81 22.90 -8.79
N ASP A 563 39.99 22.45 -9.21
CA ASP A 563 40.66 21.31 -8.57
C ASP A 563 41.01 21.58 -7.10
N THR A 564 41.17 22.84 -6.68
CA THR A 564 41.31 23.17 -5.24
C THR A 564 40.05 22.83 -4.44
N LEU A 565 38.86 23.01 -5.01
CA LEU A 565 37.59 22.64 -4.39
C LEU A 565 37.33 21.14 -4.44
N LYS A 566 37.60 20.49 -5.59
CA LYS A 566 37.43 19.03 -5.75
C LYS A 566 38.41 18.19 -4.90
N ASN A 567 39.35 18.84 -4.22
CA ASN A 567 40.26 18.23 -3.25
C ASN A 567 40.00 18.67 -1.78
N ASP A 568 39.11 19.64 -1.51
CA ASP A 568 38.73 20.02 -0.15
C ASP A 568 37.65 19.07 0.41
N LYS A 569 38.01 18.29 1.43
CA LYS A 569 37.09 17.39 2.14
C LYS A 569 35.84 18.11 2.66
N ASN A 570 35.95 19.35 3.14
CA ASN A 570 34.79 20.07 3.69
C ASN A 570 33.81 20.45 2.58
N PHE A 571 34.33 20.97 1.46
CA PHE A 571 33.52 21.25 0.27
C PHE A 571 32.87 19.99 -0.31
N ILE A 572 33.59 18.87 -0.35
CA ILE A 572 33.04 17.57 -0.77
C ILE A 572 31.92 17.13 0.17
N LEU A 573 32.13 17.19 1.48
CA LEU A 573 31.11 16.84 2.48
C LEU A 573 29.84 17.67 2.29
N ASP A 574 29.95 18.98 2.11
CA ASP A 574 28.79 19.85 1.90
C ASP A 574 28.10 19.61 0.55
N CYS A 575 28.86 19.30 -0.52
CA CYS A 575 28.30 18.88 -1.80
C CYS A 575 27.54 17.56 -1.71
N VAL A 576 28.09 16.55 -1.02
CA VAL A 576 27.45 15.24 -0.78
C VAL A 576 26.20 15.39 0.11
N ARG A 577 26.25 16.27 1.12
CA ARG A 577 25.10 16.63 1.98
C ARG A 577 23.99 17.32 1.19
N ALA A 578 24.34 18.14 0.19
CA ALA A 578 23.39 18.82 -0.68
C ALA A 578 22.81 17.90 -1.77
N ASN A 579 23.60 16.95 -2.29
CA ASN A 579 23.20 16.00 -3.31
C ASN A 579 24.09 14.74 -3.27
N SER A 580 23.54 13.61 -2.82
CA SER A 580 24.28 12.36 -2.65
C SER A 580 24.81 11.75 -3.95
N SER A 581 24.29 12.14 -5.12
CA SER A 581 24.80 11.69 -6.42
C SER A 581 26.20 12.21 -6.74
N VAL A 582 26.63 13.32 -6.11
CA VAL A 582 28.01 13.84 -6.23
C VAL A 582 29.04 12.80 -5.79
N PHE A 583 28.68 11.89 -4.87
CA PHE A 583 29.55 10.81 -4.43
C PHE A 583 29.95 9.84 -5.57
N LYS A 584 29.34 9.90 -6.75
CA LYS A 584 29.76 9.16 -7.96
C LYS A 584 30.84 9.89 -8.78
N LEU A 585 31.04 11.19 -8.52
CA LEU A 585 31.87 12.13 -9.30
C LEU A 585 33.12 12.61 -8.54
N ILE A 586 33.29 12.22 -7.28
CA ILE A 586 34.49 12.56 -6.47
C ILE A 586 35.66 11.64 -6.83
N ASP A 587 36.89 12.12 -6.57
CA ASP A 587 38.10 11.31 -6.72
C ASP A 587 37.99 10.01 -5.87
N PRO A 588 38.20 8.81 -6.46
CA PRO A 588 38.09 7.53 -5.77
C PRO A 588 38.92 7.38 -4.49
N LYS A 589 39.95 8.20 -4.26
CA LYS A 589 40.67 8.23 -2.97
C LYS A 589 39.75 8.54 -1.78
N PHE A 590 38.69 9.33 -2.00
CA PHE A 590 37.72 9.67 -0.96
C PHE A 590 36.73 8.53 -0.64
N TYR A 591 36.70 7.45 -1.42
CA TYR A 591 35.95 6.22 -1.07
C TYR A 591 36.57 5.44 0.10
N LEU A 592 37.68 5.91 0.65
CA LEU A 592 38.32 5.42 1.88
C LEU A 592 38.12 6.36 3.09
N ASP A 593 37.53 7.54 2.92
CA ASP A 593 37.24 8.47 4.03
C ASP A 593 35.92 8.07 4.72
N ASP A 594 35.98 7.73 6.01
CA ASP A 594 34.82 7.20 6.73
C ASP A 594 33.68 8.22 6.87
N GLU A 595 34.00 9.51 6.95
CA GLU A 595 33.03 10.57 7.14
C GLU A 595 32.26 10.89 5.84
N ILE A 596 32.98 11.03 4.72
CA ILE A 596 32.37 11.26 3.40
C ILE A 596 31.48 10.07 3.04
N VAL A 597 31.97 8.85 3.21
CA VAL A 597 31.21 7.62 2.91
C VAL A 597 30.00 7.47 3.85
N PHE A 598 30.12 7.82 5.14
CA PHE A 598 29.00 7.75 6.08
C PHE A 598 27.88 8.74 5.74
N GLU A 599 28.20 10.00 5.41
CA GLU A 599 27.20 10.99 5.00
C GLU A 599 26.59 10.66 3.62
N ALA A 600 27.36 10.08 2.70
CA ALA A 600 26.84 9.61 1.40
C ALA A 600 25.81 8.46 1.56
N ILE A 601 26.08 7.49 2.42
CA ILE A 601 25.19 6.32 2.69
C ILE A 601 23.94 6.73 3.48
N LYS A 602 24.09 7.69 4.40
CA LYS A 602 23.00 8.27 5.21
C LYS A 602 21.88 8.91 4.37
N ILE A 603 22.23 9.42 3.18
CA ILE A 603 21.27 10.02 2.24
C ILE A 603 20.83 8.99 1.19
N ASP A 604 21.76 8.26 0.57
CA ASP A 604 21.48 7.21 -0.41
C ASP A 604 22.26 5.93 -0.10
N LYS A 605 21.54 4.89 0.32
CA LYS A 605 22.12 3.58 0.66
C LYS A 605 22.82 2.90 -0.52
N THR A 606 22.46 3.21 -1.77
CA THR A 606 23.10 2.62 -2.95
C THR A 606 24.57 3.03 -3.06
N ASN A 607 24.97 4.16 -2.48
CA ASN A 607 26.36 4.62 -2.45
C ASN A 607 27.32 3.64 -1.74
N LEU A 608 26.81 2.76 -0.87
CA LEU A 608 27.60 1.65 -0.30
C LEU A 608 28.23 0.75 -1.38
N THR A 609 27.60 0.63 -2.56
CA THR A 609 28.11 -0.19 -3.68
C THR A 609 29.35 0.39 -4.34
N ILE A 610 29.47 1.72 -4.39
CA ILE A 610 30.53 2.46 -5.09
C ILE A 610 31.88 2.31 -4.39
N THR A 611 31.90 2.13 -3.07
CA THR A 611 33.15 1.91 -2.30
C THR A 611 33.90 0.63 -2.68
N GLY A 612 33.26 -0.25 -3.48
CA GLY A 612 33.78 -1.56 -3.84
C GLY A 612 34.09 -2.43 -2.63
N GLU A 613 35.00 -3.38 -2.81
CA GLU A 613 35.52 -4.25 -1.75
C GLU A 613 36.60 -3.58 -0.86
N ASN A 614 36.82 -2.27 -1.00
CA ASN A 614 37.92 -1.57 -0.35
C ASN A 614 37.66 -1.30 1.15
N GLY A 615 38.71 -0.85 1.85
CA GLY A 615 38.94 -1.11 3.27
C GLY A 615 37.78 -0.86 4.25
N LEU A 616 36.96 0.18 4.03
CA LEU A 616 35.87 0.54 4.94
C LEU A 616 34.82 -0.57 5.11
N ARG A 617 34.46 -1.32 4.05
CA ARG A 617 33.54 -2.48 4.17
C ARG A 617 34.13 -3.65 4.97
N LYS A 618 35.46 -3.69 5.10
CA LYS A 618 36.23 -4.69 5.86
C LYS A 618 36.58 -4.20 7.27
N ASN A 619 36.35 -2.92 7.58
CA ASN A 619 36.51 -2.34 8.91
C ASN A 619 35.27 -2.63 9.77
N LYS A 620 35.45 -3.46 10.81
CA LYS A 620 34.39 -3.84 11.76
C LYS A 620 33.77 -2.64 12.47
N GLU A 621 34.54 -1.63 12.85
CA GLU A 621 34.01 -0.45 13.57
C GLU A 621 33.10 0.39 12.67
N PHE A 622 33.51 0.58 11.40
CA PHE A 622 32.71 1.28 10.39
C PHE A 622 31.41 0.53 10.07
N VAL A 623 31.50 -0.78 9.83
CA VAL A 623 30.34 -1.66 9.63
C VAL A 623 29.38 -1.62 10.83
N MET A 624 29.92 -1.70 12.05
CA MET A 624 29.12 -1.58 13.29
C MET A 624 28.47 -0.20 13.43
N ARG A 625 29.13 0.89 13.00
CA ARG A 625 28.55 2.24 12.96
C ARG A 625 27.39 2.32 11.95
N LEU A 626 27.48 1.68 10.79
CA LEU A 626 26.38 1.62 9.81
C LEU A 626 25.19 0.78 10.32
N ILE A 627 25.43 -0.40 10.90
CA ILE A 627 24.39 -1.28 11.46
C ILE A 627 23.66 -0.58 12.63
N LYS A 628 24.42 0.07 13.53
CA LYS A 628 23.84 0.80 14.69
C LYS A 628 22.86 1.91 14.29
N ASN A 629 23.00 2.47 13.09
CA ASN A 629 22.15 3.51 12.52
C ASN A 629 21.08 2.98 11.54
N ASN A 630 20.88 1.66 11.44
CA ASN A 630 19.95 1.01 10.50
C ASN A 630 20.23 1.33 9.01
N PHE A 631 21.47 1.69 8.66
CA PHE A 631 21.84 2.00 7.27
C PHE A 631 22.01 0.73 6.45
N ILE A 632 22.56 -0.34 7.04
CA ILE A 632 22.78 -1.64 6.38
C ILE A 632 22.22 -2.79 7.23
N ASN A 633 21.87 -3.91 6.59
CA ASN A 633 21.51 -5.18 7.23
C ASN A 633 22.68 -6.19 7.16
N LEU A 634 22.53 -7.40 7.71
CA LEU A 634 23.62 -8.40 7.74
C LEU A 634 24.06 -8.90 6.34
N LEU A 635 23.16 -8.93 5.34
CA LEU A 635 23.48 -9.35 3.98
C LEU A 635 24.35 -8.33 3.22
N ASP A 636 24.28 -7.06 3.59
CA ASP A 636 25.08 -5.98 3.02
C ASP A 636 26.54 -5.99 3.56
N VAL A 637 26.79 -6.73 4.64
CA VAL A 637 28.09 -6.83 5.32
C VAL A 637 29.04 -7.75 4.56
N TYR A 638 30.33 -7.42 4.53
CA TYR A 638 31.37 -8.29 3.96
C TYR A 638 31.38 -9.68 4.62
N GLU A 639 31.42 -10.75 3.81
CA GLU A 639 31.15 -12.15 4.23
C GLU A 639 31.92 -12.59 5.49
N LYS A 640 33.20 -12.21 5.62
CA LYS A 640 34.01 -12.59 6.81
C LYS A 640 33.52 -11.92 8.11
N LEU A 641 32.91 -10.74 8.02
CA LEU A 641 32.29 -10.04 9.15
C LEU A 641 30.86 -10.55 9.43
N GLN A 642 30.20 -11.22 8.48
CA GLN A 642 28.96 -11.97 8.78
C GLN A 642 29.19 -13.18 9.71
N LEU A 643 30.46 -13.56 9.93
CA LEU A 643 30.89 -14.60 10.87
C LEU A 643 31.47 -14.04 12.18
N ASP A 644 31.37 -12.72 12.42
CA ASP A 644 31.74 -12.08 13.69
C ASP A 644 30.55 -12.04 14.66
N GLU A 645 30.75 -12.54 15.89
CA GLU A 645 29.70 -12.64 16.90
C GLU A 645 29.05 -11.30 17.24
N GLU A 646 29.82 -10.21 17.32
CA GLU A 646 29.31 -8.90 17.73
C GLU A 646 28.55 -8.21 16.59
N VAL A 647 29.03 -8.38 15.36
CA VAL A 647 28.35 -7.88 14.14
C VAL A 647 26.99 -8.56 13.98
N VAL A 648 26.93 -9.89 14.16
CA VAL A 648 25.68 -10.64 14.08
C VAL A 648 24.73 -10.28 15.23
N ILE A 649 25.23 -10.15 16.47
CA ILE A 649 24.42 -9.73 17.63
C ILE A 649 23.84 -8.32 17.43
N GLU A 650 24.61 -7.36 16.91
CA GLU A 650 24.09 -6.01 16.68
C GLU A 650 23.12 -5.97 15.49
N ALA A 651 23.36 -6.73 14.42
CA ALA A 651 22.41 -6.85 13.30
C ALA A 651 21.06 -7.43 13.75
N ILE A 652 21.06 -8.46 14.60
CA ILE A 652 19.84 -9.07 15.17
C ILE A 652 19.01 -8.04 15.95
N LYS A 653 19.65 -7.15 16.74
CA LYS A 653 18.93 -6.11 17.50
C LYS A 653 18.24 -5.07 16.62
N LYS A 654 18.74 -4.88 15.39
CA LYS A 654 18.40 -3.78 14.48
C LYS A 654 17.42 -4.20 13.39
N ASP A 655 17.55 -5.43 12.88
CA ASP A 655 16.70 -5.98 11.83
C ASP A 655 16.30 -7.43 12.11
N ARG A 656 14.98 -7.67 12.25
CA ARG A 656 14.37 -8.99 12.43
C ARG A 656 14.52 -9.90 11.21
N THR A 657 14.71 -9.38 10.00
CA THR A 657 14.94 -10.22 8.80
C THR A 657 16.24 -11.02 8.92
N THR A 658 17.22 -10.51 9.68
CA THR A 658 18.48 -11.19 10.04
C THR A 658 18.22 -12.62 10.58
N LEU A 659 17.13 -12.86 11.31
CA LEU A 659 16.77 -14.19 11.84
C LEU A 659 16.50 -15.26 10.76
N GLN A 660 16.31 -14.85 9.50
CA GLN A 660 16.19 -15.75 8.36
C GLN A 660 17.56 -16.16 7.80
N HIS A 661 18.59 -15.34 8.02
CA HIS A 661 19.92 -15.42 7.39
C HIS A 661 21.08 -15.70 8.35
N ILE A 662 20.84 -15.84 9.66
CA ILE A 662 21.87 -16.28 10.62
C ILE A 662 22.54 -17.58 10.14
N ASN A 663 23.86 -17.55 10.02
CA ASN A 663 24.67 -18.70 9.62
C ASN A 663 24.53 -19.84 10.65
N SER A 664 24.48 -21.09 10.17
CA SER A 664 24.26 -22.28 11.00
C SER A 664 25.29 -22.46 12.12
N ILE A 665 26.51 -21.94 11.96
CA ILE A 665 27.54 -21.96 13.02
C ILE A 665 27.11 -21.27 14.32
N PHE A 666 26.15 -20.34 14.26
CA PHE A 666 25.66 -19.62 15.44
C PHE A 666 24.47 -20.27 16.15
N LEU A 667 23.91 -21.35 15.59
CA LEU A 667 22.72 -22.01 16.18
C LEU A 667 23.03 -22.76 17.48
N ASN A 668 24.31 -23.01 17.78
CA ASN A 668 24.80 -23.48 19.08
C ASN A 668 25.42 -22.36 19.96
N ASN A 669 25.55 -21.13 19.44
CA ASN A 669 26.12 -20.01 20.18
C ASN A 669 25.04 -19.41 21.10
N LYS A 670 25.13 -19.72 22.41
CA LYS A 670 24.17 -19.28 23.42
C LYS A 670 23.93 -17.76 23.44
N LYS A 671 24.93 -16.91 23.17
CA LYS A 671 24.76 -15.44 23.15
C LYS A 671 23.89 -15.01 21.97
N VAL A 672 24.25 -15.47 20.76
CA VAL A 672 23.55 -15.12 19.52
C VAL A 672 22.10 -15.64 19.56
N VAL A 673 21.91 -16.88 20.02
CA VAL A 673 20.58 -17.48 20.20
C VAL A 673 19.75 -16.72 21.25
N LEU A 674 20.33 -16.32 22.39
CA LEU A 674 19.60 -15.51 23.38
C LEU A 674 19.17 -14.15 22.83
N GLU A 675 19.99 -13.48 22.02
CA GLU A 675 19.60 -12.21 21.39
C GLU A 675 18.51 -12.41 20.32
N ALA A 676 18.63 -13.47 19.52
CA ALA A 676 17.61 -13.86 18.55
C ALA A 676 16.26 -14.16 19.23
N LEU A 677 16.26 -14.83 20.40
CA LEU A 677 15.05 -15.12 21.18
C LEU A 677 14.42 -13.88 21.83
N LYS A 678 15.22 -12.86 22.20
CA LYS A 678 14.68 -11.55 22.61
C LYS A 678 13.94 -10.85 21.47
N MET A 679 14.36 -11.07 20.22
CA MET A 679 13.65 -10.58 19.04
C MET A 679 12.40 -11.41 18.72
N ASP A 680 12.53 -12.74 18.65
CA ASP A 680 11.43 -13.67 18.41
C ASP A 680 11.67 -15.03 19.09
N GLY A 681 10.84 -15.38 20.08
CA GLY A 681 10.94 -16.64 20.80
C GLY A 681 10.70 -17.88 19.93
N ALA A 682 10.07 -17.74 18.76
CA ALA A 682 9.93 -18.85 17.81
C ALA A 682 11.28 -19.31 17.22
N PHE A 683 12.33 -18.48 17.30
CA PHE A 683 13.69 -18.86 16.86
C PHE A 683 14.24 -20.10 17.60
N LEU A 684 13.64 -20.48 18.74
CA LEU A 684 13.99 -21.72 19.45
C LEU A 684 13.86 -22.94 18.53
N GLU A 685 12.95 -22.95 17.56
CA GLU A 685 12.85 -24.01 16.53
C GLU A 685 14.20 -24.31 15.85
N LYS A 686 14.95 -23.25 15.50
CA LYS A 686 16.25 -23.33 14.81
C LYS A 686 17.43 -23.61 15.74
N ALA A 687 17.30 -23.38 17.04
CA ALA A 687 18.40 -23.53 18.00
C ALA A 687 18.90 -24.99 18.08
N ASP A 688 20.17 -25.16 18.43
CA ASP A 688 20.77 -26.49 18.63
C ASP A 688 20.07 -27.27 19.76
N LYS A 689 20.17 -28.61 19.69
CA LYS A 689 19.57 -29.55 20.64
C LYS A 689 20.06 -29.34 22.08
N GLU A 690 21.32 -28.96 22.30
CA GLU A 690 21.80 -28.74 23.67
C GLU A 690 21.29 -27.41 24.24
N LEU A 691 21.10 -26.38 23.41
CA LEU A 691 20.47 -25.12 23.85
C LEU A 691 18.96 -25.27 24.13
N LYS A 692 18.28 -26.23 23.50
CA LYS A 692 16.88 -26.59 23.81
C LYS A 692 16.68 -27.24 25.18
N LYS A 693 17.76 -27.65 25.86
CA LYS A 693 17.79 -28.15 27.23
C LYS A 693 18.20 -27.09 28.25
N ASP A 694 18.60 -25.90 27.79
CA ASP A 694 19.02 -24.81 28.68
C ASP A 694 17.81 -23.99 29.15
N LYS A 695 17.52 -24.07 30.45
CA LYS A 695 16.35 -23.39 31.05
C LYS A 695 16.34 -21.87 30.81
N LEU A 696 17.49 -21.20 30.74
CA LEU A 696 17.53 -19.76 30.47
C LEU A 696 17.18 -19.46 29.00
N VAL A 697 17.68 -20.26 28.07
CA VAL A 697 17.32 -20.17 26.64
C VAL A 697 15.82 -20.42 26.45
N VAL A 698 15.30 -21.50 27.01
CA VAL A 698 13.88 -21.87 26.92
C VAL A 698 12.95 -20.85 27.58
N MET A 699 13.28 -20.36 28.78
CA MET A 699 12.47 -19.31 29.42
C MET A 699 12.51 -17.99 28.64
N THR A 700 13.66 -17.62 28.05
CA THR A 700 13.73 -16.44 27.16
C THR A 700 12.81 -16.61 25.94
N ALA A 701 12.79 -17.80 25.35
CA ALA A 701 11.90 -18.13 24.24
C ALA A 701 10.41 -18.03 24.62
N ILE A 702 10.00 -18.66 25.72
CA ILE A 702 8.61 -18.71 26.17
C ILE A 702 8.10 -17.34 26.62
N MET A 703 8.92 -16.57 27.35
CA MET A 703 8.54 -15.22 27.80
C MET A 703 8.34 -14.25 26.62
N LYS A 704 9.02 -14.45 25.49
CA LYS A 704 8.82 -13.67 24.26
C LYS A 704 7.65 -14.22 23.43
N THR A 705 7.62 -15.52 23.20
CA THR A 705 6.65 -16.22 22.35
C THR A 705 6.17 -17.48 23.09
N PRO A 706 5.06 -17.44 23.85
CA PRO A 706 4.61 -18.55 24.70
C PRO A 706 4.42 -19.90 23.98
N ARG A 707 4.15 -19.87 22.67
CA ARG A 707 4.05 -21.05 21.79
C ARG A 707 5.40 -21.79 21.60
N ALA A 708 6.54 -21.17 21.92
CA ALA A 708 7.87 -21.78 21.79
C ALA A 708 8.04 -23.09 22.61
N ILE A 709 7.14 -23.37 23.56
CA ILE A 709 7.03 -24.66 24.25
C ILE A 709 6.96 -25.86 23.28
N GLU A 710 6.44 -25.67 22.05
CA GLU A 710 6.43 -26.68 20.98
C GLU A 710 7.82 -27.17 20.54
N PHE A 711 8.90 -26.43 20.85
CA PHE A 711 10.28 -26.70 20.42
C PHE A 711 11.25 -26.99 21.57
N VAL A 712 10.75 -27.10 22.80
CA VAL A 712 11.52 -27.36 24.02
C VAL A 712 11.92 -28.85 24.10
N ASP A 713 13.11 -29.15 24.61
CA ASP A 713 13.51 -30.55 24.80
C ASP A 713 12.65 -31.24 25.88
N LYS A 714 12.34 -32.52 25.67
CA LYS A 714 11.49 -33.31 26.57
C LYS A 714 12.02 -33.36 27.99
N CYS A 715 13.34 -33.24 28.23
CA CYS A 715 13.88 -33.19 29.59
C CYS A 715 13.35 -32.00 30.42
N LEU A 716 13.00 -30.89 29.78
CA LEU A 716 12.42 -29.69 30.42
C LEU A 716 10.88 -29.70 30.48
N SER A 717 10.20 -30.69 29.87
CA SER A 717 8.74 -30.84 29.99
C SER A 717 8.27 -31.15 31.42
N SER A 718 9.20 -31.59 32.29
CA SER A 718 9.00 -31.85 33.71
C SER A 718 9.21 -30.64 34.61
N ASP A 719 9.61 -29.48 34.06
CA ASP A 719 9.80 -28.25 34.84
C ASP A 719 8.48 -27.47 34.97
N PRO A 720 7.94 -27.30 36.20
CA PRO A 720 6.63 -26.69 36.38
C PRO A 720 6.62 -25.19 36.03
N GLU A 721 7.75 -24.48 36.15
CA GLU A 721 7.83 -23.05 35.83
C GLU A 721 7.74 -22.82 34.33
N ILE A 722 8.44 -23.66 33.55
CA ILE A 722 8.43 -23.64 32.08
C ILE A 722 7.01 -23.85 31.54
N ILE A 723 6.28 -24.86 32.05
CA ILE A 723 4.91 -25.11 31.61
C ILE A 723 3.96 -23.99 32.06
N LEU A 724 4.01 -23.55 33.32
CA LEU A 724 3.10 -22.52 33.84
C LEU A 724 3.29 -21.15 33.16
N ALA A 725 4.55 -20.76 32.86
CA ALA A 725 4.84 -19.53 32.13
C ALA A 725 4.29 -19.54 30.70
N SER A 726 4.31 -20.70 30.01
CA SER A 726 3.61 -20.85 28.74
C SER A 726 2.09 -20.86 28.94
N ALA A 727 1.58 -21.59 29.93
CA ALA A 727 0.15 -21.83 30.17
C ALA A 727 -0.66 -20.57 30.55
N GLU A 728 -0.02 -19.54 31.10
CA GLU A 728 -0.65 -18.23 31.31
C GLU A 728 -1.24 -17.70 29.99
N LYS A 729 -0.46 -17.72 28.90
CA LYS A 729 -0.79 -17.05 27.63
C LYS A 729 -1.10 -18.02 26.47
N TYR A 730 -0.55 -19.23 26.47
CA TYR A 730 -0.82 -20.25 25.45
C TYR A 730 -1.76 -21.33 25.97
N GLU A 731 -2.92 -21.47 25.31
CA GLU A 731 -3.98 -22.41 25.73
C GLU A 731 -3.51 -23.86 25.79
N LYS A 732 -2.67 -24.30 24.85
CA LYS A 732 -2.23 -25.69 24.67
C LYS A 732 -0.98 -26.07 25.46
N ALA A 733 -0.40 -25.16 26.28
CA ALA A 733 0.84 -25.45 27.00
C ALA A 733 0.81 -26.76 27.83
N MET A 734 -0.34 -27.10 28.40
CA MET A 734 -0.54 -28.34 29.16
C MET A 734 -0.54 -29.62 28.30
N GLU A 735 -0.67 -29.52 26.97
CA GLU A 735 -0.44 -30.65 26.03
C GLU A 735 1.05 -31.06 25.99
N PHE A 736 1.97 -30.21 26.47
CA PHE A 736 3.42 -30.42 26.47
C PHE A 736 4.01 -30.72 27.86
N ALA A 737 3.17 -30.83 28.90
CA ALA A 737 3.62 -31.15 30.26
C ALA A 737 4.01 -32.64 30.39
N HIS A 738 5.06 -32.95 31.15
CA HIS A 738 5.41 -34.35 31.43
C HIS A 738 4.29 -35.05 32.22
N PRO A 739 3.97 -36.34 31.94
CA PRO A 739 2.90 -37.07 32.64
C PRO A 739 3.03 -37.11 34.17
N ASP A 740 4.21 -36.88 34.73
CA ASP A 740 4.41 -36.81 36.19
C ASP A 740 3.98 -35.47 36.78
N LEU A 741 4.16 -34.35 36.08
CA LEU A 741 3.54 -33.07 36.49
C LEU A 741 2.01 -33.18 36.47
N LEU A 742 1.45 -33.97 35.54
CA LEU A 742 0.00 -34.22 35.49
C LEU A 742 -0.50 -35.12 36.64
N LYS A 743 0.40 -35.76 37.40
CA LYS A 743 0.09 -36.46 38.66
C LYS A 743 0.31 -35.57 39.90
N ASP A 744 1.09 -34.51 39.80
CA ASP A 744 1.30 -33.56 40.89
C ASP A 744 0.05 -32.68 41.10
N GLY A 745 -0.60 -32.88 42.25
CA GLY A 745 -1.73 -32.07 42.66
C GLY A 745 -1.37 -30.59 42.84
N GLU A 746 -0.19 -30.24 43.33
CA GLU A 746 0.20 -28.84 43.50
C GLU A 746 0.36 -28.12 42.16
N PHE A 747 1.05 -28.74 41.20
CA PHE A 747 1.17 -28.23 39.84
C PHE A 747 -0.20 -28.03 39.18
N ILE A 748 -1.10 -29.02 39.25
CA ILE A 748 -2.44 -28.91 38.68
C ILE A 748 -3.26 -27.81 39.38
N LEU A 749 -3.17 -27.65 40.72
CA LEU A 749 -3.83 -26.55 41.44
C LEU A 749 -3.27 -25.18 41.03
N LYS A 750 -1.94 -25.08 40.79
CA LYS A 750 -1.29 -23.87 40.25
C LYS A 750 -1.77 -23.57 38.82
N ALA A 751 -1.93 -24.58 37.96
CA ALA A 751 -2.47 -24.43 36.62
C ALA A 751 -3.96 -24.02 36.61
N ILE A 752 -4.80 -24.63 37.44
CA ILE A 752 -6.24 -24.33 37.54
C ILE A 752 -6.50 -22.88 37.98
N LYS A 753 -5.62 -22.30 38.83
CA LYS A 753 -5.67 -20.86 39.17
C LYS A 753 -5.56 -19.97 37.91
N LEU A 754 -4.73 -20.37 36.93
CA LEU A 754 -4.63 -19.68 35.64
C LEU A 754 -5.90 -19.90 34.81
N LYS A 755 -6.29 -21.16 34.55
CA LYS A 755 -7.47 -21.51 33.71
C LYS A 755 -8.14 -22.79 34.21
N GLU A 756 -9.42 -22.71 34.53
CA GLU A 756 -10.28 -23.81 35.01
C GLU A 756 -10.19 -25.09 34.17
N LYS A 757 -10.15 -24.98 32.84
CA LYS A 757 -10.04 -26.11 31.90
C LYS A 757 -8.75 -26.92 32.05
N TYR A 758 -7.76 -26.47 32.79
CA TYR A 758 -6.55 -27.25 33.06
C TYR A 758 -6.78 -28.43 34.03
N PHE A 759 -7.93 -28.48 34.71
CA PHE A 759 -8.42 -29.71 35.34
C PHE A 759 -8.54 -30.88 34.35
N LEU A 760 -8.87 -30.61 33.08
CA LEU A 760 -9.00 -31.66 32.04
C LEU A 760 -7.67 -32.36 31.73
N TYR A 761 -6.52 -31.78 32.10
CA TYR A 761 -5.19 -32.36 31.90
C TYR A 761 -4.68 -33.16 33.10
N ALA A 762 -5.33 -33.05 34.27
CA ALA A 762 -4.97 -33.82 35.46
C ALA A 762 -5.02 -35.34 35.19
N SER A 763 -4.18 -36.11 35.87
CA SER A 763 -4.21 -37.57 35.81
C SER A 763 -5.55 -38.13 36.28
N GLN A 764 -5.90 -39.35 35.84
CA GLN A 764 -7.17 -39.97 36.22
C GLN A 764 -7.29 -40.19 37.73
N ALA A 765 -6.18 -40.47 38.43
CA ALA A 765 -6.16 -40.57 39.90
C ALA A 765 -6.59 -39.26 40.57
N LEU A 766 -6.04 -38.11 40.16
CA LEU A 766 -6.46 -36.79 40.68
C LEU A 766 -7.92 -36.46 40.32
N LYS A 767 -8.43 -36.94 39.18
CA LYS A 767 -9.83 -36.76 38.76
C LYS A 767 -10.82 -37.68 39.50
N GLU A 768 -10.33 -38.63 40.29
CA GLU A 768 -11.15 -39.54 41.10
C GLU A 768 -10.99 -39.31 42.62
N ASP A 769 -9.91 -38.65 43.03
CA ASP A 769 -9.68 -38.18 44.41
C ASP A 769 -10.68 -37.07 44.80
N ILE A 770 -11.56 -37.39 45.74
CA ILE A 770 -12.60 -36.49 46.27
C ILE A 770 -11.98 -35.31 47.04
N GLU A 771 -10.90 -35.50 47.79
CA GLU A 771 -10.24 -34.38 48.48
C GLU A 771 -9.61 -33.42 47.48
N PHE A 772 -8.97 -33.95 46.44
CA PHE A 772 -8.40 -33.13 45.38
C PHE A 772 -9.49 -32.34 44.65
N ILE A 773 -10.61 -32.97 44.29
CA ILE A 773 -11.76 -32.30 43.67
C ILE A 773 -12.28 -31.17 44.56
N ILE A 774 -12.43 -31.39 45.87
CA ILE A 774 -12.86 -30.33 46.81
C ILE A 774 -11.83 -29.18 46.86
N LYS A 775 -10.53 -29.49 46.97
CA LYS A 775 -9.43 -28.49 46.93
C LYS A 775 -9.44 -27.68 45.62
N VAL A 776 -9.78 -28.31 44.49
CA VAL A 776 -9.93 -27.65 43.18
C VAL A 776 -11.16 -26.74 43.13
N LEU A 777 -12.32 -27.22 43.60
CA LEU A 777 -13.58 -26.49 43.57
C LEU A 777 -13.56 -25.22 44.42
N ILE A 778 -12.90 -25.25 45.59
CA ILE A 778 -12.68 -24.07 46.44
C ILE A 778 -11.89 -22.95 45.69
N ILE A 779 -11.10 -23.30 44.67
CA ILE A 779 -10.32 -22.34 43.86
C ILE A 779 -11.07 -21.92 42.60
N ARG A 780 -11.79 -22.86 41.95
CA ARG A 780 -12.56 -22.64 40.71
C ARG A 780 -13.83 -23.51 40.73
N GLU A 781 -14.92 -22.96 41.26
CA GLU A 781 -16.23 -23.61 41.30
C GLU A 781 -16.69 -24.13 39.92
N ASN A 782 -16.45 -23.36 38.85
CA ASN A 782 -16.76 -23.73 37.47
C ASN A 782 -16.24 -25.12 37.04
N VAL A 783 -15.21 -25.65 37.70
CA VAL A 783 -14.69 -27.01 37.44
C VAL A 783 -15.75 -28.09 37.74
N PHE A 784 -16.77 -27.80 38.55
CA PHE A 784 -17.93 -28.67 38.76
C PHE A 784 -18.58 -29.10 37.43
N GLU A 785 -18.59 -28.25 36.40
CA GLU A 785 -19.14 -28.59 35.09
C GLU A 785 -18.29 -29.60 34.29
N TYR A 786 -17.03 -29.82 34.66
CA TYR A 786 -16.19 -30.86 34.10
C TYR A 786 -16.26 -32.18 34.87
N LEU A 787 -16.98 -32.24 36.00
CA LEU A 787 -17.11 -33.45 36.81
C LEU A 787 -18.18 -34.40 36.25
N GLY A 788 -17.87 -35.70 36.25
CA GLY A 788 -18.82 -36.74 35.86
C GLY A 788 -20.00 -36.85 36.83
N PRO A 789 -21.17 -37.39 36.40
CA PRO A 789 -22.41 -37.40 37.21
C PRO A 789 -22.25 -37.97 38.63
N LYS A 790 -21.44 -39.02 38.81
CA LYS A 790 -21.10 -39.62 40.12
C LYS A 790 -20.61 -38.61 41.16
N PHE A 791 -19.86 -37.60 40.72
CA PHE A 791 -19.29 -36.57 41.58
C PHE A 791 -20.26 -35.40 41.80
N LYS A 792 -21.08 -35.06 40.79
CA LYS A 792 -22.17 -34.06 40.92
C LYS A 792 -23.26 -34.48 41.93
N THR A 793 -23.34 -35.78 42.26
CA THR A 793 -24.22 -36.35 43.30
C THR A 793 -23.47 -36.86 44.54
N ASN A 794 -22.20 -36.49 44.74
CA ASN A 794 -21.45 -36.87 45.94
C ASN A 794 -21.72 -35.86 47.07
N LYS A 795 -22.18 -36.34 48.24
CA LYS A 795 -22.58 -35.48 49.37
C LYS A 795 -21.47 -34.49 49.79
N ALA A 796 -20.24 -34.96 49.97
CA ALA A 796 -19.13 -34.10 50.42
C ALA A 796 -18.74 -33.03 49.39
N ILE A 797 -18.73 -33.39 48.10
CA ILE A 797 -18.45 -32.45 47.01
C ILE A 797 -19.52 -31.36 46.94
N VAL A 798 -20.81 -31.73 46.99
CA VAL A 798 -21.90 -30.76 46.90
C VAL A 798 -21.96 -29.88 48.15
N LEU A 799 -21.84 -30.44 49.36
CA LEU A 799 -21.78 -29.66 50.61
C LEU A 799 -20.69 -28.59 50.57
N SER A 800 -19.50 -28.90 50.07
CA SER A 800 -18.39 -27.94 50.01
C SER A 800 -18.66 -26.71 49.13
N LEU A 801 -19.62 -26.79 48.20
CA LEU A 801 -20.01 -25.69 47.32
C LEU A 801 -21.16 -24.84 47.89
N LEU A 802 -22.04 -25.41 48.73
CA LEU A 802 -23.22 -24.71 49.27
C LEU A 802 -22.91 -23.46 50.08
N ILE A 803 -21.68 -23.35 50.60
CA ILE A 803 -21.17 -22.18 51.33
C ILE A 803 -21.38 -20.90 50.50
N ASN A 804 -21.12 -20.96 49.19
CA ASN A 804 -21.22 -19.82 48.28
C ASN A 804 -22.37 -19.96 47.26
N ASN A 805 -22.69 -21.19 46.85
CA ASN A 805 -23.72 -21.46 45.83
C ASN A 805 -24.75 -22.50 46.33
N PRO A 806 -25.88 -22.07 46.93
CA PRO A 806 -26.98 -22.95 47.27
C PRO A 806 -27.81 -23.38 46.03
N GLU A 807 -27.68 -22.70 44.89
CA GLU A 807 -28.45 -22.97 43.67
C GLU A 807 -28.06 -24.32 43.02
N ILE A 808 -26.88 -24.86 43.36
CA ILE A 808 -26.37 -26.16 42.88
C ILE A 808 -27.22 -27.37 43.31
N LEU A 809 -28.19 -27.17 44.22
CA LEU A 809 -29.20 -28.17 44.58
C LEU A 809 -30.38 -28.22 43.61
N PHE A 810 -30.57 -27.18 42.78
CA PHE A 810 -31.61 -27.14 41.77
C PHE A 810 -31.46 -28.33 40.80
N GLU A 811 -32.53 -29.11 40.65
CA GLU A 811 -32.58 -30.39 39.90
C GLU A 811 -31.59 -31.49 40.37
N ASN A 812 -30.74 -31.24 41.38
CA ASN A 812 -29.83 -32.23 41.93
C ASN A 812 -30.60 -33.34 42.67
N THR A 813 -30.23 -34.61 42.50
CA THR A 813 -30.92 -35.73 43.18
C THR A 813 -30.84 -35.66 44.71
N LEU A 814 -29.78 -35.04 45.25
CA LEU A 814 -29.59 -34.86 46.70
C LEU A 814 -30.63 -33.91 47.33
N SER A 815 -31.31 -33.06 46.54
CA SER A 815 -32.41 -32.18 46.99
C SER A 815 -33.61 -32.91 47.61
N LYS A 816 -33.66 -34.25 47.48
CA LYS A 816 -34.76 -35.12 47.91
C LYS A 816 -34.43 -36.00 49.12
N ASP A 817 -33.15 -36.10 49.49
CA ASP A 817 -32.58 -36.86 50.61
C ASP A 817 -32.67 -36.00 51.88
N GLU A 818 -33.47 -36.44 52.87
CA GLU A 818 -33.78 -35.60 54.03
C GLU A 818 -32.56 -35.29 54.90
N ASP A 819 -31.64 -36.25 55.07
CA ASP A 819 -30.48 -36.06 55.94
C ASP A 819 -29.45 -35.17 55.26
N PHE A 820 -29.25 -35.33 53.95
CA PHE A 820 -28.48 -34.35 53.18
C PHE A 820 -29.12 -32.95 53.22
N VAL A 821 -30.45 -32.83 53.17
CA VAL A 821 -31.13 -31.53 53.29
C VAL A 821 -30.88 -30.89 54.67
N LYS A 822 -30.80 -31.67 55.75
CA LYS A 822 -30.43 -31.17 57.09
C LYS A 822 -29.00 -30.62 57.08
N ASP A 823 -28.05 -31.34 56.49
CA ASP A 823 -26.64 -30.93 56.38
C ASP A 823 -26.49 -29.67 55.49
N ALA A 824 -27.22 -29.63 54.37
CA ALA A 824 -27.22 -28.52 53.43
C ALA A 824 -27.74 -27.21 54.05
N ILE A 825 -28.72 -27.32 54.96
CA ILE A 825 -29.28 -26.20 55.72
C ILE A 825 -28.31 -25.73 56.83
N ASP A 826 -27.58 -26.64 57.48
CA ASP A 826 -26.50 -26.27 58.41
C ASP A 826 -25.36 -25.55 57.68
N GLN A 827 -25.04 -25.99 56.47
CA GLN A 827 -23.95 -25.41 55.69
C GLN A 827 -24.31 -24.04 55.09
N ASN A 828 -25.56 -23.84 54.68
CA ASN A 828 -26.11 -22.55 54.24
C ASN A 828 -27.65 -22.56 54.35
N GLY A 829 -28.23 -21.68 55.17
CA GLY A 829 -29.68 -21.59 55.38
C GLY A 829 -30.48 -21.31 54.10
N LEU A 830 -29.89 -20.68 53.08
CA LEU A 830 -30.55 -20.44 51.79
C LEU A 830 -30.77 -21.72 50.96
N SER A 831 -30.07 -22.81 51.27
CA SER A 831 -30.24 -24.13 50.62
C SER A 831 -31.71 -24.60 50.66
N ILE A 832 -32.50 -24.20 51.67
CA ILE A 832 -33.93 -24.51 51.75
C ILE A 832 -34.72 -24.04 50.52
N GLY A 833 -34.25 -23.03 49.78
CA GLY A 833 -34.90 -22.55 48.55
C GLY A 833 -34.84 -23.52 47.37
N PHE A 834 -33.82 -24.37 47.35
CA PHE A 834 -33.46 -25.20 46.20
C PHE A 834 -33.69 -26.70 46.43
N VAL A 835 -34.33 -27.05 47.56
CA VAL A 835 -34.73 -28.43 47.89
C VAL A 835 -36.19 -28.72 47.53
N ASP A 836 -36.53 -30.00 47.51
CA ASP A 836 -37.88 -30.51 47.21
C ASP A 836 -38.95 -29.81 48.06
N GLU A 837 -40.10 -29.47 47.45
CA GLU A 837 -41.15 -28.65 48.07
C GLU A 837 -41.69 -29.27 49.36
N LYS A 838 -41.66 -30.60 49.49
CA LYS A 838 -42.02 -31.30 50.74
C LYS A 838 -41.22 -30.82 51.96
N PHE A 839 -39.98 -30.37 51.76
CA PHE A 839 -39.12 -29.83 52.81
C PHE A 839 -39.35 -28.33 53.04
N ARG A 840 -39.66 -27.55 51.99
CA ARG A 840 -40.04 -26.13 52.12
C ARG A 840 -41.36 -25.93 52.89
N ARG A 841 -42.22 -26.97 52.92
CA ARG A 841 -43.43 -27.06 53.74
C ARG A 841 -43.18 -27.49 55.19
N ARG A 842 -41.97 -27.92 55.57
CA ARG A 842 -41.65 -28.36 56.93
C ARG A 842 -41.21 -27.19 57.82
N ARG A 843 -42.08 -26.86 58.80
CA ARG A 843 -41.86 -25.80 59.80
C ARG A 843 -40.52 -25.95 60.52
N ASP A 844 -40.13 -27.17 60.90
CA ASP A 844 -38.90 -27.45 61.63
C ASP A 844 -37.65 -27.22 60.78
N LEU A 845 -37.65 -27.66 59.52
CA LEU A 845 -36.55 -27.41 58.57
C LEU A 845 -36.45 -25.92 58.20
N LEU A 846 -37.59 -25.22 58.04
CA LEU A 846 -37.57 -23.78 57.80
C LEU A 846 -37.09 -23.00 59.04
N ILE A 847 -37.47 -23.38 60.26
CA ILE A 847 -36.93 -22.80 61.51
C ILE A 847 -35.41 -23.01 61.57
N LYS A 848 -34.92 -24.21 61.24
CA LYS A 848 -33.48 -24.50 61.15
C LYS A 848 -32.79 -23.56 60.13
N ALA A 849 -33.38 -23.40 58.95
CA ALA A 849 -32.89 -22.53 57.90
C ALA A 849 -32.85 -21.04 58.29
N VAL A 850 -33.90 -20.50 58.92
CA VAL A 850 -33.92 -19.08 59.33
C VAL A 850 -33.03 -18.77 60.52
N ASN A 851 -32.69 -19.75 61.37
CA ASN A 851 -31.64 -19.59 62.39
C ASN A 851 -30.24 -19.46 61.76
N ASN A 852 -29.97 -20.21 60.68
CA ASN A 852 -28.72 -20.09 59.93
C ASN A 852 -28.66 -18.79 59.10
N ASN A 853 -29.74 -18.46 58.39
CA ASN A 853 -29.89 -17.22 57.62
C ASN A 853 -31.36 -16.78 57.56
N GLY A 854 -31.72 -15.68 58.24
CA GLY A 854 -33.10 -15.20 58.33
C GLY A 854 -33.77 -14.87 57.00
N LEU A 855 -32.98 -14.56 55.96
CA LEU A 855 -33.50 -14.33 54.60
C LEU A 855 -34.03 -15.61 53.95
N ALA A 856 -33.74 -16.80 54.50
CA ALA A 856 -34.32 -18.07 54.08
C ALA A 856 -35.86 -18.11 54.23
N LEU A 857 -36.45 -17.20 55.04
CA LEU A 857 -37.90 -17.03 55.18
C LEU A 857 -38.59 -16.87 53.82
N GLN A 858 -37.94 -16.26 52.82
CA GLN A 858 -38.49 -16.06 51.47
C GLN A 858 -38.94 -17.35 50.77
N TYR A 859 -38.32 -18.48 51.12
CA TYR A 859 -38.59 -19.78 50.51
C TYR A 859 -39.65 -20.60 51.25
N GLY A 860 -40.11 -20.14 52.41
CA GLY A 860 -41.24 -20.72 53.11
C GLY A 860 -42.55 -20.54 52.34
N THR A 861 -43.46 -21.50 52.49
CA THR A 861 -44.82 -21.35 51.93
C THR A 861 -45.59 -20.23 52.63
N PRO A 862 -46.65 -19.65 52.03
CA PRO A 862 -47.38 -18.51 52.60
C PRO A 862 -47.82 -18.75 54.06
N GLU A 863 -48.22 -19.97 54.40
CA GLU A 863 -48.65 -20.36 55.75
C GLU A 863 -47.50 -20.23 56.76
N LEU A 864 -46.28 -20.63 56.39
CA LEU A 864 -45.09 -20.51 57.24
C LEU A 864 -44.54 -19.07 57.26
N ARG A 865 -44.71 -18.30 56.19
CA ARG A 865 -44.44 -16.85 56.16
C ARG A 865 -45.51 -16.02 56.89
N SER A 866 -46.58 -16.66 57.35
CA SER A 866 -47.62 -16.14 58.25
C SER A 866 -47.51 -16.66 59.69
N ASP A 867 -46.60 -17.60 59.96
CA ASP A 867 -46.41 -18.15 61.30
C ASP A 867 -45.59 -17.16 62.15
N ARG A 868 -46.27 -16.47 63.07
CA ARG A 868 -45.66 -15.50 64.00
C ARG A 868 -44.40 -16.04 64.68
N LYS A 869 -44.29 -17.34 64.99
CA LYS A 869 -43.10 -17.92 65.64
C LYS A 869 -41.94 -18.09 64.66
N VAL A 870 -42.20 -18.55 63.43
CA VAL A 870 -41.16 -18.67 62.37
C VAL A 870 -40.65 -17.28 61.98
N VAL A 871 -41.57 -16.32 61.80
CA VAL A 871 -41.24 -14.94 61.47
C VAL A 871 -40.43 -14.27 62.59
N LYS A 872 -40.81 -14.44 63.87
CA LYS A 872 -40.06 -13.87 65.00
C LYS A 872 -38.62 -14.39 65.08
N VAL A 873 -38.38 -15.67 64.78
CA VAL A 873 -37.01 -16.22 64.66
C VAL A 873 -36.27 -15.57 63.48
N ALA A 874 -36.90 -15.49 62.31
CA ALA A 874 -36.28 -14.94 61.11
C ALA A 874 -35.88 -13.45 61.25
N VAL A 875 -36.75 -12.60 61.83
CA VAL A 875 -36.44 -11.17 62.01
C VAL A 875 -35.45 -10.91 63.15
N ASN A 876 -35.42 -11.75 64.18
CA ASN A 876 -34.39 -11.71 65.22
C ASN A 876 -33.01 -12.07 64.66
N GLN A 877 -32.94 -12.97 63.67
CA GLN A 877 -31.70 -13.34 62.99
C GLN A 877 -31.27 -12.24 62.00
N ASN A 878 -32.21 -11.75 61.18
CA ASN A 878 -32.00 -10.66 60.23
C ASN A 878 -33.29 -9.84 60.04
N GLY A 879 -33.31 -8.59 60.50
CA GLY A 879 -34.49 -7.72 60.45
C GLY A 879 -35.00 -7.45 59.03
N LEU A 880 -34.14 -7.57 58.01
CA LEU A 880 -34.55 -7.45 56.60
C LEU A 880 -35.40 -8.64 56.14
N ALA A 881 -35.49 -9.73 56.90
CA ALA A 881 -36.44 -10.82 56.64
C ALA A 881 -37.91 -10.36 56.72
N LEU A 882 -38.20 -9.24 57.40
CA LEU A 882 -39.54 -8.62 57.46
C LEU A 882 -40.14 -8.39 56.05
N GLN A 883 -39.30 -8.20 55.03
CA GLN A 883 -39.74 -8.03 53.64
C GLN A 883 -40.47 -9.25 53.05
N PHE A 884 -40.24 -10.45 53.60
CA PHE A 884 -40.76 -11.72 53.10
C PHE A 884 -42.00 -12.23 53.86
N VAL A 885 -42.35 -11.60 54.98
CA VAL A 885 -43.56 -11.90 55.76
C VAL A 885 -44.79 -11.83 54.87
N ASP A 886 -45.69 -12.80 54.97
CA ASP A 886 -46.87 -12.84 54.12
C ASP A 886 -47.79 -11.61 54.34
N LYS A 887 -48.56 -11.21 53.32
CA LYS A 887 -49.46 -10.04 53.43
C LYS A 887 -50.44 -10.20 54.60
N SER A 888 -50.98 -11.41 54.79
CA SER A 888 -51.96 -11.71 55.84
C SER A 888 -51.45 -11.35 57.24
N LEU A 889 -50.17 -11.62 57.55
CA LEU A 889 -49.56 -11.27 58.84
C LEU A 889 -49.13 -9.79 58.94
N ARG A 890 -49.15 -9.01 57.85
CA ARG A 890 -48.92 -7.53 57.90
C ARG A 890 -50.18 -6.72 58.17
N GLU A 891 -51.34 -7.38 58.15
CA GLU A 891 -52.66 -6.82 58.42
C GLU A 891 -53.22 -7.33 59.77
N ASP A 892 -52.37 -8.00 60.55
CA ASP A 892 -52.60 -8.54 61.89
C ASP A 892 -52.15 -7.51 62.95
N GLU A 893 -52.97 -7.26 63.97
CA GLU A 893 -52.68 -6.32 65.08
C GLU A 893 -51.40 -6.68 65.84
N ALA A 894 -50.94 -7.93 65.79
CA ALA A 894 -49.69 -8.38 66.39
C ALA A 894 -48.45 -8.20 65.48
N PHE A 895 -48.58 -7.55 64.31
CA PHE A 895 -47.46 -7.28 63.42
C PHE A 895 -46.45 -6.28 64.02
N ASP A 896 -46.92 -5.31 64.79
CA ASP A 896 -46.10 -4.28 65.45
C ASP A 896 -44.97 -4.89 66.30
N ASP A 897 -45.26 -5.98 67.00
CA ASP A 897 -44.32 -6.73 67.84
C ASP A 897 -43.17 -7.36 67.01
N LEU A 898 -43.47 -7.74 65.76
CA LEU A 898 -42.52 -8.31 64.80
C LEU A 898 -41.76 -7.21 64.04
N ALA A 899 -42.43 -6.11 63.70
CA ALA A 899 -41.81 -4.93 63.12
C ALA A 899 -40.82 -4.26 64.10
N LEU A 900 -41.20 -4.14 65.37
CA LEU A 900 -40.35 -3.62 66.45
C LEU A 900 -39.11 -4.50 66.66
N ALA A 901 -39.27 -5.83 66.67
CA ALA A 901 -38.15 -6.77 66.72
C ALA A 901 -37.23 -6.62 65.49
N ALA A 902 -37.79 -6.50 64.29
CA ALA A 902 -37.04 -6.31 63.06
C ALA A 902 -36.24 -5.00 63.01
N VAL A 903 -36.81 -3.87 63.45
CA VAL A 903 -36.08 -2.58 63.47
C VAL A 903 -35.04 -2.51 64.58
N LYS A 904 -35.26 -3.19 65.72
CA LYS A 904 -34.23 -3.37 66.76
C LYS A 904 -33.05 -4.19 66.27
N GLN A 905 -33.28 -5.18 65.40
CA GLN A 905 -32.19 -5.91 64.74
C GLN A 905 -31.49 -5.02 63.70
N ASN A 906 -32.26 -4.39 62.81
CA ASN A 906 -31.75 -3.49 61.76
C ASN A 906 -32.79 -2.41 61.41
N GLY A 907 -32.50 -1.14 61.75
CA GLY A 907 -33.41 -0.02 61.54
C GLY A 907 -33.90 0.18 60.10
N LEU A 908 -33.15 -0.29 59.09
CA LEU A 908 -33.58 -0.23 57.69
C LEU A 908 -34.77 -1.16 57.39
N ALA A 909 -35.12 -2.09 58.28
CA ALA A 909 -36.33 -2.91 58.19
C ALA A 909 -37.63 -2.09 58.19
N LEU A 910 -37.60 -0.85 58.71
CA LEU A 910 -38.72 0.10 58.68
C LEU A 910 -39.28 0.31 57.26
N ARG A 911 -38.43 0.21 56.23
CA ARG A 911 -38.84 0.23 54.82
C ARG A 911 -39.96 -0.77 54.48
N PHE A 912 -40.00 -1.92 55.16
CA PHE A 912 -40.92 -3.02 54.90
C PHE A 912 -42.12 -3.04 55.85
N ALA A 913 -42.04 -2.33 56.98
CA ALA A 913 -43.14 -2.07 57.91
C ALA A 913 -44.02 -0.91 57.42
N THR A 914 -44.54 -0.99 56.19
CA THR A 914 -45.19 0.14 55.47
C THR A 914 -46.35 0.77 56.20
N ASN A 915 -47.08 -0.01 57.01
CA ASN A 915 -48.26 0.42 57.74
C ASN A 915 -47.91 1.04 59.11
N LEU A 916 -46.62 1.18 59.42
CA LEU A 916 -46.07 1.58 60.72
C LEU A 916 -44.95 2.64 60.55
N GLN A 917 -44.91 3.31 59.40
CA GLN A 917 -43.93 4.37 59.09
C GLN A 917 -44.29 5.71 59.75
N ASP A 918 -45.49 5.81 60.29
CA ASP A 918 -46.06 6.89 61.11
C ASP A 918 -46.16 6.51 62.61
N ASN A 919 -45.87 5.27 62.99
CA ASN A 919 -45.79 4.84 64.39
C ASN A 919 -44.51 5.41 65.03
N PHE A 920 -44.67 6.37 65.96
CA PHE A 920 -43.57 7.07 66.62
C PHE A 920 -42.58 6.12 67.32
N GLU A 921 -43.05 5.08 68.01
CA GLU A 921 -42.16 4.19 68.77
C GLU A 921 -41.28 3.35 67.84
N ILE A 922 -41.88 2.76 66.81
CA ILE A 922 -41.18 1.90 65.84
C ILE A 922 -40.21 2.73 64.99
N VAL A 923 -40.60 3.94 64.57
CA VAL A 923 -39.72 4.84 63.82
C VAL A 923 -38.59 5.40 64.69
N ASN A 924 -38.86 5.82 65.92
CA ASN A 924 -37.84 6.28 66.86
C ASN A 924 -36.81 5.16 67.11
N GLU A 925 -37.26 3.94 67.39
CA GLU A 925 -36.37 2.78 67.58
C GLU A 925 -35.56 2.44 66.31
N ALA A 926 -36.19 2.47 65.14
CA ALA A 926 -35.51 2.29 63.86
C ALA A 926 -34.42 3.35 63.62
N VAL A 927 -34.69 4.61 63.98
CA VAL A 927 -33.74 5.72 63.87
C VAL A 927 -32.64 5.64 64.94
N LYS A 928 -32.90 5.11 66.15
CA LYS A 928 -31.85 4.79 67.14
C LYS A 928 -30.88 3.71 66.61
N GLN A 929 -31.40 2.68 65.95
CA GLN A 929 -30.59 1.58 65.41
C GLN A 929 -29.89 1.96 64.10
N ASN A 930 -30.48 2.84 63.29
CA ASN A 930 -29.84 3.41 62.10
C ASN A 930 -30.49 4.73 61.67
N ALA A 931 -29.77 5.85 61.80
CA ALA A 931 -30.21 7.18 61.36
C ALA A 931 -30.80 7.26 59.94
N LEU A 932 -30.31 6.42 59.00
CA LEU A 932 -30.80 6.39 57.62
C LEU A 932 -32.23 5.83 57.51
N ALA A 933 -32.75 5.16 58.56
CA ALA A 933 -34.13 4.72 58.63
C ALA A 933 -35.13 5.90 58.53
N LEU A 934 -34.72 7.12 58.90
CA LEU A 934 -35.51 8.33 58.73
C LEU A 934 -35.98 8.52 57.27
N ALA A 935 -35.26 7.99 56.28
CA ALA A 935 -35.68 7.98 54.88
C ALA A 935 -37.07 7.33 54.66
N PHE A 936 -37.42 6.34 55.48
CA PHE A 936 -38.65 5.55 55.38
C PHE A 936 -39.77 5.99 56.32
N ALA A 937 -39.51 6.86 57.28
CA ALA A 937 -40.55 7.45 58.12
C ALA A 937 -41.59 8.25 57.30
N ASP A 938 -42.77 8.48 57.84
CA ASP A 938 -43.79 9.34 57.24
C ASP A 938 -43.36 10.83 57.22
N LYS A 939 -44.16 11.68 56.58
CA LYS A 939 -43.94 13.13 56.49
C LYS A 939 -44.03 13.83 57.85
N ILE A 940 -44.92 13.39 58.75
CA ILE A 940 -45.13 13.95 60.08
C ILE A 940 -43.91 13.65 60.97
N LEU A 941 -43.43 12.40 61.00
CA LEU A 941 -42.27 12.01 61.79
C LEU A 941 -40.94 12.54 61.23
N LYS A 942 -40.83 12.76 59.91
CA LYS A 942 -39.76 13.61 59.32
C LYS A 942 -39.82 15.08 59.75
N GLY A 943 -40.96 15.52 60.28
CA GLY A 943 -41.17 16.81 60.92
C GLY A 943 -41.12 16.79 62.45
N ASN A 944 -40.95 15.62 63.09
CA ASN A 944 -40.81 15.50 64.53
C ASN A 944 -39.39 15.92 64.95
N TYR A 945 -39.29 16.87 65.88
CA TYR A 945 -38.01 17.44 66.31
C TYR A 945 -37.08 16.40 66.94
N GLU A 946 -37.59 15.55 67.84
CA GLU A 946 -36.78 14.53 68.54
C GLU A 946 -36.24 13.47 67.56
N VAL A 947 -37.09 12.94 66.67
CA VAL A 947 -36.69 11.93 65.67
C VAL A 947 -35.69 12.52 64.67
N ALA A 948 -35.91 13.76 64.21
CA ALA A 948 -34.98 14.45 63.32
C ALA A 948 -33.62 14.72 64.02
N LYS A 949 -33.65 15.21 65.26
CA LYS A 949 -32.45 15.49 66.07
C LYS A 949 -31.63 14.23 66.31
N LEU A 950 -32.28 13.15 66.72
CA LEU A 950 -31.68 11.83 66.92
C LEU A 950 -30.99 11.32 65.64
N ALA A 951 -31.63 11.50 64.47
CA ALA A 951 -31.06 11.08 63.20
C ALA A 951 -29.83 11.91 62.82
N VAL A 952 -29.89 13.25 62.87
CA VAL A 952 -28.74 14.10 62.49
C VAL A 952 -27.58 14.02 63.47
N THR A 953 -27.84 13.71 64.75
CA THR A 953 -26.81 13.50 65.78
C THR A 953 -26.00 12.22 65.55
N GLN A 954 -26.60 11.21 64.90
CA GLN A 954 -25.92 9.98 64.50
C GLN A 954 -25.29 10.07 63.11
N ASN A 955 -25.92 10.79 62.17
CA ASN A 955 -25.40 10.98 60.81
C ASN A 955 -25.91 12.30 60.22
N GLY A 956 -25.01 13.26 60.01
CA GLY A 956 -25.37 14.58 59.48
C GLY A 956 -26.10 14.55 58.13
N LEU A 957 -25.80 13.56 57.28
CA LEU A 957 -26.49 13.41 55.98
C LEU A 957 -27.95 12.95 56.11
N ALA A 958 -28.40 12.55 57.30
CA ALA A 958 -29.82 12.31 57.58
C ALA A 958 -30.67 13.58 57.43
N LEU A 959 -30.06 14.77 57.51
CA LEU A 959 -30.70 16.06 57.24
C LEU A 959 -31.44 16.07 55.89
N GLN A 960 -30.99 15.30 54.88
CA GLN A 960 -31.67 15.24 53.58
C GLN A 960 -33.14 14.76 53.66
N TRP A 961 -33.49 13.90 54.63
CA TRP A 961 -34.85 13.36 54.79
C TRP A 961 -35.71 14.14 55.80
N VAL A 962 -35.08 14.99 56.62
CA VAL A 962 -35.75 15.90 57.54
C VAL A 962 -36.67 16.88 56.77
N SER A 963 -37.77 17.28 57.39
CA SER A 963 -38.75 18.22 56.83
C SER A 963 -38.13 19.58 56.47
N THR A 964 -38.73 20.30 55.53
CA THR A 964 -38.28 21.64 55.13
C THR A 964 -38.28 22.64 56.28
N THR A 965 -39.21 22.51 57.23
CA THR A 965 -39.27 23.36 58.43
C THR A 965 -38.07 23.11 59.36
N LEU A 966 -37.73 21.85 59.62
CA LEU A 966 -36.60 21.50 60.47
C LEU A 966 -35.23 21.70 59.76
N LYS A 967 -35.20 21.74 58.43
CA LYS A 967 -34.05 22.25 57.64
C LYS A 967 -33.84 23.76 57.76
N ASN A 968 -34.78 24.49 58.35
CA ASN A 968 -34.64 25.89 58.78
C ASN A 968 -34.57 26.02 60.32
N THR A 969 -34.31 24.92 61.04
CA THR A 969 -34.05 24.95 62.48
C THR A 969 -32.55 24.97 62.72
N ARG A 970 -32.04 26.10 63.23
CA ARG A 970 -30.60 26.38 63.38
C ARG A 970 -29.84 25.27 64.10
N GLU A 971 -30.40 24.74 65.18
CA GLU A 971 -29.79 23.67 65.97
C GLU A 971 -29.65 22.36 65.17
N ILE A 972 -30.73 21.92 64.50
CA ILE A 972 -30.75 20.69 63.68
C ILE A 972 -29.70 20.75 62.56
N VAL A 973 -29.61 21.88 61.85
CA VAL A 973 -28.62 22.07 60.79
C VAL A 973 -27.20 22.17 61.35
N LEU A 974 -26.98 22.89 62.46
CA LEU A 974 -25.66 22.99 63.09
C LEU A 974 -25.15 21.63 63.57
N THR A 975 -26.00 20.83 64.24
CA THR A 975 -25.68 19.43 64.60
C THR A 975 -25.35 18.59 63.37
N ALA A 976 -26.12 18.73 62.28
CA ALA A 976 -25.86 17.99 61.05
C ALA A 976 -24.51 18.35 60.41
N VAL A 977 -24.18 19.65 60.24
CA VAL A 977 -22.96 20.07 59.55
C VAL A 977 -21.69 19.91 60.38
N THR A 978 -21.78 20.02 61.71
CA THR A 978 -20.64 19.72 62.60
C THR A 978 -20.24 18.25 62.57
N LEU A 979 -21.20 17.34 62.33
CA LEU A 979 -20.92 15.92 62.13
C LEU A 979 -20.51 15.58 60.68
N ASN A 980 -21.13 16.20 59.67
CA ASN A 980 -20.75 16.08 58.27
C ASN A 980 -21.03 17.37 57.50
N GLY A 981 -20.00 18.11 57.09
CA GLY A 981 -20.12 19.42 56.45
C GLY A 981 -20.89 19.41 55.14
N LEU A 982 -20.91 18.29 54.41
CA LEU A 982 -21.70 18.15 53.18
C LEU A 982 -23.22 18.12 53.45
N ALA A 983 -23.65 17.96 54.71
CA ALA A 983 -25.06 18.13 55.08
C ALA A 983 -25.59 19.54 54.76
N LEU A 984 -24.70 20.54 54.60
CA LEU A 984 -25.06 21.89 54.18
C LEU A 984 -25.82 21.92 52.84
N GLU A 985 -25.63 20.93 51.95
CA GLU A 985 -26.41 20.73 50.73
C GLU A 985 -27.94 20.65 50.98
N PHE A 986 -28.34 20.20 52.17
CA PHE A 986 -29.73 19.96 52.55
C PHE A 986 -30.31 21.00 53.51
N ALA A 987 -29.54 22.03 53.85
CA ALA A 987 -30.02 23.16 54.65
C ALA A 987 -31.04 24.01 53.87
N SER A 988 -31.83 24.78 54.61
CA SER A 988 -32.56 25.94 54.07
C SER A 988 -31.60 27.01 53.54
N ARG A 989 -32.08 27.87 52.65
CA ARG A 989 -31.26 28.92 52.04
C ARG A 989 -30.80 29.97 53.06
N GLU A 990 -31.62 30.23 54.06
CA GLU A 990 -31.29 31.12 55.17
C GLU A 990 -30.11 30.57 55.98
N LEU A 991 -30.12 29.27 56.31
CA LEU A 991 -29.05 28.64 57.08
C LEU A 991 -27.81 28.27 56.26
N SER A 992 -27.90 28.18 54.93
CA SER A 992 -26.71 28.17 54.07
C SER A 992 -26.11 29.56 53.84
N GLY A 993 -26.76 30.62 54.32
CA GLY A 993 -26.20 31.98 54.46
C GLY A 993 -25.74 32.32 55.89
N ASP A 994 -26.04 31.51 56.91
CA ASP A 994 -25.52 31.69 58.26
C ASP A 994 -24.01 31.40 58.28
N ILE A 995 -23.22 32.46 58.32
CA ILE A 995 -21.74 32.40 58.25
C ILE A 995 -21.11 31.46 59.30
N GLU A 996 -21.72 31.30 60.48
CA GLU A 996 -21.19 30.41 61.52
C GLU A 996 -21.58 28.94 61.29
N ILE A 997 -22.75 28.67 60.70
CA ILE A 997 -23.08 27.33 60.18
C ILE A 997 -22.15 26.97 59.03
N VAL A 998 -21.90 27.89 58.08
CA VAL A 998 -21.04 27.63 56.93
C VAL A 998 -19.58 27.45 57.36
N LYS A 999 -19.06 28.23 58.30
CA LYS A 999 -17.74 27.99 58.93
C LYS A 999 -17.67 26.64 59.62
N ALA A 1000 -18.71 26.24 60.38
CA ALA A 1000 -18.76 24.93 61.02
C ALA A 1000 -18.73 23.77 59.99
N ALA A 1001 -19.49 23.91 58.90
CA ALA A 1001 -19.53 22.96 57.79
C ALA A 1001 -18.17 22.86 57.07
N VAL A 1002 -17.57 24.00 56.74
CA VAL A 1002 -16.27 24.08 56.04
C VAL A 1002 -15.11 23.58 56.91
N LYS A 1003 -15.16 23.81 58.22
CA LYS A 1003 -14.22 23.25 59.20
C LYS A 1003 -14.29 21.71 59.27
N GLN A 1004 -15.47 21.11 59.04
CA GLN A 1004 -15.63 19.66 58.95
C GLN A 1004 -15.19 19.13 57.58
N ASN A 1005 -15.59 19.82 56.49
CA ASN A 1005 -15.22 19.47 55.12
C ASN A 1005 -15.13 20.72 54.23
N PRO A 1006 -13.95 21.11 53.71
CA PRO A 1006 -13.77 22.26 52.82
C PRO A 1006 -14.68 22.30 51.58
N PHE A 1007 -15.14 21.14 51.09
CA PHE A 1007 -16.08 21.07 49.97
C PHE A 1007 -17.51 21.50 50.33
N ALA A 1008 -17.85 21.67 51.61
CA ALA A 1008 -19.13 22.23 52.04
C ALA A 1008 -19.39 23.63 51.46
N PHE A 1009 -18.34 24.43 51.23
CA PHE A 1009 -18.48 25.80 50.69
C PHE A 1009 -19.19 25.84 49.32
N TYR A 1010 -19.15 24.76 48.53
CA TYR A 1010 -19.92 24.65 47.28
C TYR A 1010 -21.44 24.70 47.47
N HIS A 1011 -21.93 24.56 48.70
CA HIS A 1011 -23.35 24.55 49.08
C HIS A 1011 -23.75 25.76 49.95
N ALA A 1012 -22.83 26.70 50.21
CA ALA A 1012 -23.15 27.98 50.82
C ALA A 1012 -23.98 28.87 49.87
N ASP A 1013 -24.74 29.82 50.41
CA ASP A 1013 -25.39 30.85 49.59
C ASP A 1013 -24.35 31.78 48.94
N GLN A 1014 -24.66 32.26 47.72
CA GLN A 1014 -23.77 33.08 46.90
C GLN A 1014 -23.43 34.46 47.51
N SER A 1015 -24.09 34.85 48.59
CA SER A 1015 -23.79 36.06 49.37
C SER A 1015 -22.51 35.97 50.21
N LEU A 1016 -22.01 34.76 50.53
CA LEU A 1016 -20.78 34.57 51.30
C LEU A 1016 -19.55 34.41 50.38
N SER A 1017 -18.44 35.09 50.68
CA SER A 1017 -17.20 34.95 49.91
C SER A 1017 -16.23 33.94 50.53
N GLU A 1018 -15.29 33.44 49.72
CA GLU A 1018 -14.20 32.56 50.19
C GLU A 1018 -13.36 33.21 51.31
N ARG A 1019 -13.32 34.55 51.41
CA ARG A 1019 -12.54 35.27 52.42
C ARG A 1019 -13.20 35.27 53.80
N ASP A 1020 -14.54 35.25 53.85
CA ASP A 1020 -15.30 35.39 55.09
C ASP A 1020 -15.43 34.06 55.87
N VAL A 1021 -15.19 32.96 55.15
CA VAL A 1021 -15.40 31.58 55.64
C VAL A 1021 -14.08 30.82 55.87
N PHE A 1022 -13.07 30.99 55.00
CA PHE A 1022 -11.79 30.26 55.14
C PHE A 1022 -10.75 31.08 55.93
N PRO A 1023 -10.24 30.56 57.07
CA PRO A 1023 -9.17 31.19 57.85
C PRO A 1023 -7.95 31.56 56.99
N GLU A 1024 -7.27 32.65 57.35
CA GLU A 1024 -6.26 33.24 56.46
C GLU A 1024 -5.07 32.32 56.19
N ASP A 1025 -4.65 31.56 57.20
CA ASP A 1025 -3.54 30.60 57.17
C ASP A 1025 -3.90 29.22 56.57
N SER A 1026 -5.06 29.07 55.92
CA SER A 1026 -5.55 27.75 55.46
C SER A 1026 -5.14 27.38 54.02
N ASP A 1027 -4.35 26.31 53.91
CA ASP A 1027 -3.76 25.78 52.66
C ASP A 1027 -4.81 25.39 51.57
N TYR A 1028 -6.07 25.17 51.97
CA TYR A 1028 -7.18 24.80 51.10
C TYR A 1028 -7.47 25.83 49.98
N ARG A 1029 -7.01 27.08 50.15
CA ARG A 1029 -7.06 28.15 49.13
C ARG A 1029 -6.31 27.78 47.83
N GLY A 1030 -5.38 26.82 47.88
CA GLY A 1030 -4.72 26.24 46.69
C GLY A 1030 -5.51 25.10 46.05
N THR A 1031 -6.01 24.15 46.84
CA THR A 1031 -6.62 22.89 46.36
C THR A 1031 -7.94 23.10 45.62
N LEU A 1032 -8.75 24.06 46.06
CA LEU A 1032 -10.03 24.39 45.41
C LEU A 1032 -9.83 24.99 44.00
N LYS A 1033 -8.82 25.84 43.81
CA LYS A 1033 -8.54 26.49 42.50
C LYS A 1033 -8.23 25.50 41.38
N GLY A 1034 -7.60 24.37 41.71
CA GLY A 1034 -7.34 23.29 40.75
C GLY A 1034 -8.61 22.60 40.25
N THR A 1035 -9.57 22.33 41.14
CA THR A 1035 -10.81 21.60 40.81
C THR A 1035 -11.92 22.50 40.24
N LEU A 1036 -11.99 23.76 40.65
CA LEU A 1036 -12.89 24.78 40.10
C LEU A 1036 -12.74 24.94 38.57
N ARG A 1037 -11.52 24.75 38.04
CA ARG A 1037 -11.21 24.86 36.61
C ARG A 1037 -11.80 23.73 35.76
N VAL A 1038 -12.16 22.60 36.37
CA VAL A 1038 -12.69 21.41 35.67
C VAL A 1038 -14.23 21.42 35.63
N LYS A 1039 -14.91 21.76 36.74
CA LYS A 1039 -16.38 21.65 36.83
C LYS A 1039 -17.18 22.82 36.22
N LYS A 1040 -16.57 23.98 35.95
CA LYS A 1040 -17.25 25.08 35.22
C LYS A 1040 -17.60 24.77 33.75
N LYS A 1041 -17.30 23.56 33.24
CA LYS A 1041 -17.72 23.05 31.93
C LYS A 1041 -18.61 21.79 31.97
N ALA A 1042 -19.37 21.57 33.05
CA ALA A 1042 -20.50 20.63 33.01
C ALA A 1042 -21.60 21.00 34.02
N PRO A 1043 -22.84 21.33 33.59
CA PRO A 1043 -23.99 21.10 34.44
C PRO A 1043 -24.11 19.59 34.64
N LEU A 1044 -24.00 19.12 35.88
CA LEU A 1044 -24.35 17.74 36.22
C LEU A 1044 -25.87 17.59 36.11
N THR A 1045 -26.36 17.38 34.89
CA THR A 1045 -27.73 16.97 34.63
C THR A 1045 -27.95 15.58 35.23
N VAL A 1046 -28.38 15.55 36.49
CA VAL A 1046 -29.00 14.37 37.08
C VAL A 1046 -30.14 13.98 36.14
N LYS A 1047 -29.97 12.85 35.44
CA LYS A 1047 -30.89 12.41 34.39
C LYS A 1047 -32.29 12.30 35.00
N LYS A 1048 -33.25 13.08 34.48
CA LYS A 1048 -34.66 12.96 34.88
C LYS A 1048 -35.09 11.50 34.75
N LYS A 1049 -35.78 11.03 35.80
CA LYS A 1049 -36.14 9.63 36.07
C LYS A 1049 -34.94 8.76 36.47
N PRO A 1050 -34.89 8.22 37.72
CA PRO A 1050 -34.38 6.86 37.86
C PRO A 1050 -35.10 5.99 36.84
N LYS A 1051 -34.38 5.10 36.12
CA LYS A 1051 -35.05 4.02 35.40
C LYS A 1051 -35.95 3.31 36.41
N LYS A 1052 -37.20 2.99 36.03
CA LYS A 1052 -37.95 1.98 36.78
C LYS A 1052 -37.04 0.77 36.88
N SER A 1053 -36.58 0.43 38.09
CA SER A 1053 -36.17 -0.94 38.36
C SER A 1053 -37.36 -1.79 37.95
N LYS A 1054 -37.18 -2.66 36.94
CA LYS A 1054 -38.09 -3.79 36.82
C LYS A 1054 -38.10 -4.47 38.20
N PRO A 1055 -39.25 -4.96 38.69
CA PRO A 1055 -39.17 -5.95 39.75
C PRO A 1055 -38.23 -7.06 39.24
N PHE A 1056 -37.23 -7.41 40.04
CA PHE A 1056 -36.70 -8.76 39.95
C PHE A 1056 -37.87 -9.66 40.35
N SER A 1057 -38.20 -10.58 39.44
CA SER A 1057 -39.24 -11.59 39.59
C SER A 1057 -38.74 -12.73 40.46
#